data_AF-A0A6J8A8C5-F1
#
_entry.id   AF-A0A6J8A8C5-F1
#
_cell.length_a   1.000
_cell.length_b   1.000
_cell.length_c   1.000
_cell.angle_alpha   90.00
_cell.angle_beta   90.00
_cell.angle_gamma   90.00
#
_symmetry.space_group_name_H-M   'P 1'
#
loop_
_entity.id
_entity.type
_entity.pdbx_description
1 polymer ?
#
loop_
_entity_poly.entity_id
_entity_poly.type
_entity_poly.pdbx_seq_one_letter_code
_entity_poly.pdbx_strand_id
1 'polypeptide(L)'
;MKTVESLMDLEKFLRSYNAGVAYKALRREKCEYCETKYQEAPVTLPCNHTVCRNCYRNELTSSKIKCSVCGKTFEADFQTSNANERKEVLEFKTFMGRCNSFFMDVVSQLCFARGVPPSEKVIEKLLSYITVKNDQKMKFTKELTVFNDCIDRTPVVRSFLLQRLLQTSGENVMDYLKQFFERAKELVSTVSDTEKQIVDLCLLVLNCLEDRLHQQNASLEQETIRKATKIVVTAEGTVDSEQPVGLETILLLSNTRFALNVGASCLHSVYIKKRMGKDHCQELIDGIRNMFDRCQSKMPKFYFIKYLCKAFGIANYQMLRENCPENLQRMITDPELTTEDVEECSDRFISCNNYTDVRDRFFQLTMNGDKTAFEDLIQEMRKSWKMEILFRLVMYREITFTFLQKGSINKDADKIRKFVEESLVKCSYLTEQPYIGELLNNTIWKDDLRRYNISPGMTLKDQGLSYLLTHFAVVLKKIPRRRSMLEPFKNIASQPESMMTSLFPVMPQDDLFEIYEVLKKDTRENLVMFKCPNGHPYLVGNCGRPVQGNVCKKCRKPIGGVRYNVLAEGNIKYEGEDMTQKGHILERADKSTDLFPERSLGISSCGIVRLLTHLAMLIGSNTNINAISETIHPSINKEQVPEFLVQHIENDISLISKTLGKNEDDVLLMIHCLFGEICNDINAHDEELSNDSICFLMDKTSRAQWEHNLNKRHIITFLENADNMLRDCSDKLAKDDHLGKSPLDRLLFETDKYDGSILWENPSVWRYREHVSLEHLKTTIMKIKQKYTVLRLFLDEEHFLRYLQYVPSIIRLQKMLIQRYKSRLDKIEASDYTLARVKEDFEKDENLNSEFVECLEHFIKAWESVRESMIGYICAAGGHVVQFKDEFRNKNIDDFTPVSFLLPTYTDEGLLSYLLLHFLLEKHNSVLERFCQSKQIG
;
A
#
# COMPACT_ATOMS: atom_id res chain seq x y z
N MET A 1 -31.54 20.16 11.88
CA MET A 1 -31.47 20.49 10.44
C MET A 1 -32.12 19.43 9.56
N LYS A 2 -33.17 18.71 10.02
CA LYS A 2 -33.82 17.62 9.24
C LYS A 2 -35.09 18.05 8.51
N THR A 3 -35.49 19.31 8.64
CA THR A 3 -36.63 19.92 7.94
C THR A 3 -36.15 20.98 6.97
N VAL A 4 -36.91 21.23 5.91
CA VAL A 4 -36.52 22.19 4.86
C VAL A 4 -36.47 23.60 5.40
N GLU A 5 -37.38 23.95 6.29
CA GLU A 5 -37.46 25.27 6.91
C GLU A 5 -36.13 25.59 7.61
N SER A 6 -35.62 24.64 8.41
CA SER A 6 -34.36 24.81 9.13
C SER A 6 -33.15 24.97 8.18
N LEU A 7 -33.14 24.25 7.05
CA LEU A 7 -32.07 24.36 6.05
C LEU A 7 -32.15 25.70 5.31
N MET A 8 -33.35 26.14 4.95
CA MET A 8 -33.60 27.44 4.31
C MET A 8 -33.25 28.62 5.21
N ASP A 9 -33.51 28.53 6.51
CA ASP A 9 -33.12 29.54 7.47
C ASP A 9 -31.60 29.68 7.57
N LEU A 10 -30.87 28.55 7.55
CA LEU A 10 -29.41 28.56 7.49
C LEU A 10 -28.90 29.19 6.18
N GLU A 11 -29.49 28.86 5.04
CA GLU A 11 -29.12 29.46 3.76
C GLU A 11 -29.32 30.97 3.77
N LYS A 12 -30.48 31.41 4.27
CA LYS A 12 -30.82 32.83 4.40
C LYS A 12 -29.83 33.54 5.31
N PHE A 13 -29.48 32.91 6.44
CA PHE A 13 -28.47 33.42 7.36
C PHE A 13 -27.11 33.59 6.67
N LEU A 14 -26.59 32.54 6.03
CA LEU A 14 -25.30 32.58 5.35
C LEU A 14 -25.28 33.60 4.20
N ARG A 15 -26.33 33.65 3.37
CA ARG A 15 -26.47 34.63 2.27
C ARG A 15 -26.53 36.07 2.78
N SER A 16 -27.22 36.32 3.90
CA SER A 16 -27.29 37.65 4.49
C SER A 16 -25.93 38.13 4.99
N TYR A 17 -25.15 37.26 5.62
CA TYR A 17 -23.79 37.55 6.08
C TYR A 17 -22.82 37.78 4.93
N ASN A 18 -22.98 37.02 3.83
CA ASN A 18 -22.14 37.18 2.65
C ASN A 18 -22.23 38.58 2.05
N ALA A 19 -23.43 39.15 1.95
CA ALA A 19 -23.61 40.53 1.49
C ALA A 19 -22.89 41.54 2.41
N GLY A 20 -22.98 41.35 3.73
CA GLY A 20 -22.30 42.20 4.71
C GLY A 20 -20.76 42.12 4.64
N VAL A 21 -20.22 40.92 4.42
CA VAL A 21 -18.76 40.71 4.27
C VAL A 21 -18.26 41.22 2.91
N ALA A 22 -19.02 41.02 1.84
CA ALA A 22 -18.72 41.60 0.53
C ALA A 22 -18.59 43.13 0.62
N TYR A 23 -19.54 43.79 1.30
CA TYR A 23 -19.46 45.24 1.50
C TYR A 23 -18.26 45.65 2.36
N LYS A 24 -17.91 44.90 3.42
CA LYS A 24 -16.76 45.22 4.26
C LYS A 24 -15.41 45.03 3.55
N ALA A 25 -15.25 43.93 2.82
CA ALA A 25 -14.02 43.59 2.11
C ALA A 25 -13.86 44.41 0.82
N LEU A 26 -14.90 44.41 -0.03
CA LEU A 26 -14.84 44.97 -1.39
C LEU A 26 -15.39 46.40 -1.49
N ARG A 27 -15.87 46.98 -0.38
CA ARG A 27 -16.59 48.27 -0.33
C ARG A 27 -17.87 48.31 -1.18
N ARG A 28 -18.31 47.16 -1.68
CA ARG A 28 -19.49 47.01 -2.53
C ARG A 28 -20.08 45.61 -2.39
N GLU A 29 -21.41 45.51 -2.39
CA GLU A 29 -22.13 44.22 -2.33
C GLU A 29 -22.63 43.73 -3.69
N LYS A 30 -22.50 44.53 -4.76
CA LYS A 30 -23.10 44.31 -6.07
C LYS A 30 -22.11 44.50 -7.22
N CYS A 31 -22.31 43.74 -8.29
CA CYS A 31 -21.59 43.87 -9.56
C CYS A 31 -21.67 45.30 -10.11
N GLU A 32 -20.54 45.81 -10.59
CA GLU A 32 -20.49 47.16 -11.19
C GLU A 32 -21.21 47.28 -12.53
N TYR A 33 -21.54 46.15 -13.18
CA TYR A 33 -22.22 46.12 -14.46
C TYR A 33 -23.70 45.74 -14.33
N CYS A 34 -24.00 44.53 -13.83
CA CYS A 34 -25.37 44.02 -13.80
C CYS A 34 -26.12 44.31 -12.48
N GLU A 35 -25.49 45.02 -11.54
CA GLU A 35 -26.05 45.40 -10.23
C GLU A 35 -26.57 44.25 -9.35
N THR A 36 -26.35 42.99 -9.76
CA THR A 36 -26.68 41.83 -8.95
C THR A 36 -25.70 41.69 -7.79
N LYS A 37 -26.20 41.22 -6.64
CA LYS A 37 -25.35 40.97 -5.46
C LYS A 37 -24.28 39.94 -5.79
N TYR A 38 -23.09 40.08 -5.20
CA TYR A 38 -22.03 39.10 -5.40
C TYR A 38 -22.40 37.77 -4.76
N GLN A 39 -22.71 36.82 -5.63
CA GLN A 39 -22.96 35.43 -5.30
C GLN A 39 -21.68 34.57 -5.41
N GLU A 40 -20.60 35.15 -5.97
CA GLU A 40 -19.27 34.57 -6.11
C GLU A 40 -18.20 35.64 -5.89
N ALA A 41 -16.96 35.20 -5.65
CA ALA A 41 -15.81 36.10 -5.65
C ALA A 41 -15.73 36.82 -7.02
N PRO A 42 -15.85 38.16 -7.04
CA PRO A 42 -15.87 38.89 -8.30
C PRO A 42 -14.47 39.00 -8.91
N VAL A 43 -14.41 39.33 -10.19
CA VAL A 43 -13.16 39.51 -10.93
C VAL A 43 -12.86 40.99 -11.02
N THR A 44 -11.65 41.38 -10.60
CA THR A 44 -11.17 42.76 -10.71
C THR A 44 -10.33 42.91 -11.98
N LEU A 45 -10.89 43.56 -13.00
CA LEU A 45 -10.20 43.79 -14.28
C LEU A 45 -9.03 44.79 -14.13
N PRO A 46 -8.07 44.87 -15.08
CA PRO A 46 -6.93 45.80 -14.99
C PRO A 46 -7.34 47.28 -15.00
N CYS A 47 -8.56 47.59 -15.45
CA CYS A 47 -9.18 48.91 -15.31
C CYS A 47 -9.76 49.21 -13.93
N ASN A 48 -9.53 48.36 -12.93
CA ASN A 48 -10.04 48.44 -11.56
C ASN A 48 -11.56 48.23 -11.37
N HIS A 49 -12.31 47.89 -12.42
CA HIS A 49 -13.72 47.51 -12.29
C HIS A 49 -13.86 46.07 -11.79
N THR A 50 -14.78 45.88 -10.84
CA THR A 50 -15.05 44.61 -10.15
C THR A 50 -16.37 44.01 -10.63
N VAL A 51 -16.31 43.12 -11.60
CA VAL A 51 -17.50 42.50 -12.21
C VAL A 51 -17.76 41.11 -11.65
N CYS A 52 -19.02 40.67 -11.63
CA CYS A 52 -19.33 39.30 -11.25
C CYS A 52 -18.82 38.31 -12.31
N ARG A 53 -18.60 37.05 -11.91
CA ARG A 53 -18.09 35.98 -12.78
C ARG A 53 -18.93 35.75 -14.03
N ASN A 54 -20.25 35.92 -13.96
CA ASN A 54 -21.13 35.79 -15.14
C ASN A 54 -20.87 36.91 -16.16
N CYS A 55 -20.78 38.16 -15.71
CA CYS A 55 -20.45 39.28 -16.60
C CYS A 55 -19.04 39.14 -17.20
N TYR A 56 -18.09 38.64 -16.40
CA TYR A 56 -16.75 38.32 -16.89
C TYR A 56 -16.79 37.23 -17.98
N ARG A 57 -17.49 36.10 -17.73
CA ARG A 57 -17.59 34.99 -18.71
C ARG A 57 -18.30 35.39 -19.99
N ASN A 58 -19.32 36.23 -19.92
CA ASN A 58 -20.08 36.68 -21.09
C ASN A 58 -19.24 37.54 -22.05
N GLU A 59 -18.25 38.26 -21.52
CA GLU A 59 -17.35 39.10 -22.32
C GLU A 59 -16.00 38.44 -22.64
N LEU A 60 -15.78 37.19 -22.19
CA LEU A 60 -14.53 36.46 -22.36
C LEU A 60 -14.51 35.71 -23.70
N THR A 61 -13.48 35.98 -24.50
CA THR A 61 -13.14 35.21 -25.71
C THR A 61 -11.87 34.37 -25.48
N SER A 62 -11.49 33.53 -26.44
CA SER A 62 -10.33 32.62 -26.32
C SER A 62 -9.00 33.31 -26.06
N SER A 63 -8.85 34.60 -26.38
CA SER A 63 -7.61 35.36 -26.17
C SER A 63 -7.78 36.72 -25.49
N LYS A 64 -9.01 37.27 -25.40
CA LYS A 64 -9.24 38.63 -24.88
C LYS A 64 -10.49 38.72 -24.00
N ILE A 65 -10.47 39.66 -23.07
CA ILE A 65 -11.64 40.05 -22.25
C ILE A 65 -11.97 41.52 -22.50
N LYS A 66 -13.25 41.83 -22.72
CA LYS A 66 -13.76 43.20 -22.76
C LYS A 66 -14.40 43.57 -21.43
N CYS A 67 -14.07 44.73 -20.86
CA CYS A 67 -14.73 45.21 -19.65
C CYS A 67 -16.17 45.63 -19.96
N SER A 68 -17.15 44.99 -19.31
CA SER A 68 -18.58 45.34 -19.46
C SER A 68 -18.91 46.75 -18.95
N VAL A 69 -18.08 47.34 -18.09
CA VAL A 69 -18.32 48.65 -17.47
C VAL A 69 -17.75 49.79 -18.32
N CYS A 70 -16.48 49.72 -18.73
CA CYS A 70 -15.81 50.82 -19.46
C CYS A 70 -15.41 50.48 -20.90
N GLY A 71 -15.69 49.26 -21.37
CA GLY A 71 -15.43 48.83 -22.74
C GLY A 71 -13.97 48.57 -23.10
N LYS A 72 -13.01 48.78 -22.20
CA LYS A 72 -11.57 48.50 -22.43
C LYS A 72 -11.32 47.00 -22.57
N THR A 73 -10.44 46.63 -23.49
CA THR A 73 -10.07 45.23 -23.78
C THR A 73 -8.70 44.89 -23.21
N PHE A 74 -8.55 43.68 -22.66
CA PHE A 74 -7.31 43.15 -22.09
C PHE A 74 -7.05 41.74 -22.62
N GLU A 75 -5.79 41.29 -22.61
CA GLU A 75 -5.43 39.89 -22.87
C GLU A 75 -6.06 38.98 -21.81
N ALA A 76 -6.55 37.79 -22.15
CA ALA A 76 -7.29 36.91 -21.24
C ALA A 76 -6.44 36.36 -20.07
N ASP A 77 -5.12 36.25 -20.26
CA ASP A 77 -4.16 35.71 -19.28
C ASP A 77 -3.69 36.72 -18.22
N PHE A 78 -4.27 37.92 -18.17
CA PHE A 78 -3.89 38.95 -17.20
C PHE A 78 -4.03 38.51 -15.72
N GLN A 79 -4.90 37.54 -15.41
CA GLN A 79 -5.17 37.08 -14.05
C GLN A 79 -5.76 35.65 -14.00
N THR A 80 -4.92 34.64 -13.72
CA THR A 80 -5.41 33.37 -13.13
C THR A 80 -4.51 32.80 -12.03
N SER A 81 -3.33 33.37 -11.76
CA SER A 81 -2.52 32.98 -10.60
C SER A 81 -2.94 33.74 -9.34
N ASN A 82 -3.13 33.02 -8.22
CA ASN A 82 -3.51 33.59 -6.91
C ASN A 82 -2.56 34.70 -6.41
N ALA A 83 -1.37 34.86 -7.01
CA ALA A 83 -0.36 35.84 -6.62
C ALA A 83 -0.74 37.30 -6.94
N ASN A 84 -1.65 37.55 -7.90
CA ASN A 84 -2.03 38.89 -8.36
C ASN A 84 -3.51 39.24 -8.08
N GLU A 85 -4.27 38.38 -7.39
CA GLU A 85 -5.62 38.70 -6.91
C GLU A 85 -5.51 39.75 -5.77
N ARG A 86 -6.37 40.78 -5.78
CA ARG A 86 -6.42 41.75 -4.68
C ARG A 86 -6.69 41.04 -3.36
N LYS A 87 -6.01 41.46 -2.29
CA LYS A 87 -6.11 40.88 -0.95
C LYS A 87 -7.58 40.77 -0.48
N GLU A 88 -8.38 41.79 -0.75
CA GLU A 88 -9.79 41.86 -0.37
C GLU A 88 -10.65 40.81 -1.09
N VAL A 89 -10.35 40.54 -2.37
CA VAL A 89 -11.02 39.50 -3.16
C VAL A 89 -10.63 38.11 -2.66
N LEU A 90 -9.35 37.92 -2.29
CA LEU A 90 -8.86 36.67 -1.72
C LEU A 90 -9.44 36.39 -0.32
N GLU A 91 -9.57 37.42 0.52
CA GLU A 91 -10.24 37.33 1.83
C GLU A 91 -11.72 36.98 1.66
N PHE A 92 -12.41 37.61 0.71
CA PHE A 92 -13.81 37.29 0.41
C PHE A 92 -13.97 35.85 -0.13
N LYS A 93 -13.08 35.42 -1.02
CA LYS A 93 -13.02 34.04 -1.55
C LYS A 93 -12.77 33.02 -0.43
N THR A 94 -11.89 33.34 0.52
CA THR A 94 -11.61 32.50 1.69
C THR A 94 -12.81 32.42 2.64
N PHE A 95 -13.49 33.56 2.89
CA PHE A 95 -14.73 33.59 3.67
C PHE A 95 -15.82 32.72 3.05
N MET A 96 -16.01 32.82 1.73
CA MET A 96 -16.95 32.00 0.96
C MET A 96 -16.62 30.50 1.09
N GLY A 97 -15.34 30.14 0.97
CA GLY A 97 -14.87 28.77 1.17
C GLY A 97 -15.13 28.24 2.59
N ARG A 98 -14.95 29.07 3.62
CA ARG A 98 -15.29 28.73 5.02
C ARG A 98 -16.79 28.51 5.21
N CYS A 99 -17.62 29.36 4.60
CA CYS A 99 -19.07 29.21 4.67
C CYS A 99 -19.56 27.94 3.96
N ASN A 100 -18.98 27.60 2.81
CA ASN A 100 -19.28 26.33 2.14
C ASN A 100 -18.85 25.13 2.98
N SER A 101 -17.65 25.19 3.60
CA SER A 101 -17.16 24.14 4.50
C SER A 101 -18.11 23.97 5.70
N PHE A 102 -18.51 25.08 6.34
CA PHE A 102 -19.47 25.07 7.44
C PHE A 102 -20.83 24.50 7.03
N PHE A 103 -21.34 24.88 5.87
CA PHE A 103 -22.59 24.33 5.35
C PHE A 103 -22.49 22.82 5.13
N MET A 104 -21.40 22.35 4.54
CA MET A 104 -21.15 20.92 4.34
C MET A 104 -21.03 20.17 5.66
N ASP A 105 -20.37 20.75 6.67
CA ASP A 105 -20.30 20.18 8.01
C ASP A 105 -21.69 20.10 8.66
N VAL A 106 -22.51 21.14 8.53
CA VAL A 106 -23.90 21.13 9.03
C VAL A 106 -24.74 20.08 8.30
N VAL A 107 -24.64 19.97 6.98
CA VAL A 107 -25.34 18.94 6.22
C VAL A 107 -24.90 17.54 6.68
N SER A 108 -23.60 17.31 6.77
CA SER A 108 -22.99 16.04 7.21
C SER A 108 -23.42 15.66 8.64
N GLN A 109 -23.26 16.58 9.59
CA GLN A 109 -23.38 16.29 11.02
C GLN A 109 -24.80 16.44 11.56
N LEU A 110 -25.64 17.31 10.95
CA LEU A 110 -26.97 17.65 11.47
C LEU A 110 -28.12 17.19 10.57
N CYS A 111 -27.97 17.16 9.23
CA CYS A 111 -29.02 16.63 8.36
C CYS A 111 -29.03 15.09 8.38
N PHE A 112 -27.85 14.47 8.26
CA PHE A 112 -27.68 13.00 8.28
C PHE A 112 -27.31 12.44 9.67
N ALA A 113 -27.55 13.21 10.73
CA ALA A 113 -27.23 12.84 12.10
C ALA A 113 -27.88 11.51 12.52
N ARG A 114 -27.12 10.68 13.25
CA ARG A 114 -27.60 9.46 13.93
C ARG A 114 -28.17 8.38 12.98
N GLY A 115 -27.75 8.35 11.72
CA GLY A 115 -28.15 7.31 10.76
C GLY A 115 -29.61 7.36 10.30
N VAL A 116 -30.39 8.36 10.72
CA VAL A 116 -31.79 8.55 10.29
C VAL A 116 -31.84 9.57 9.15
N PRO A 117 -32.50 9.26 8.01
CA PRO A 117 -32.56 10.18 6.87
C PRO A 117 -33.29 11.48 7.23
N PRO A 118 -32.93 12.62 6.61
CA PRO A 118 -33.73 13.84 6.72
C PRO A 118 -35.06 13.69 5.97
N SER A 119 -35.99 14.63 6.14
CA SER A 119 -37.27 14.61 5.42
C SER A 119 -37.06 14.62 3.90
N GLU A 120 -37.99 14.00 3.15
CA GLU A 120 -37.97 13.95 1.68
C GLU A 120 -37.66 15.32 1.07
N LYS A 121 -38.40 16.34 1.49
CA LYS A 121 -38.21 17.72 1.01
C LYS A 121 -36.79 18.26 1.25
N VAL A 122 -36.10 17.85 2.32
CA VAL A 122 -34.69 18.23 2.56
C VAL A 122 -33.76 17.55 1.57
N ILE A 123 -34.01 16.28 1.28
CA ILE A 123 -33.28 15.55 0.24
C ILE A 123 -33.49 16.27 -1.08
N GLU A 124 -34.73 16.58 -1.48
CA GLU A 124 -35.03 17.32 -2.70
C GLU A 124 -34.29 18.66 -2.78
N LYS A 125 -34.25 19.41 -1.67
CA LYS A 125 -33.53 20.67 -1.58
C LYS A 125 -32.02 20.49 -1.72
N LEU A 126 -31.43 19.47 -1.10
CA LEU A 126 -30.01 19.17 -1.25
C LEU A 126 -29.65 18.78 -2.69
N LEU A 127 -30.54 18.08 -3.38
CA LEU A 127 -30.40 17.71 -4.78
C LEU A 127 -30.51 18.92 -5.73
N SER A 128 -31.30 19.93 -5.35
CA SER A 128 -31.36 21.18 -6.13
C SER A 128 -30.01 21.91 -6.19
N TYR A 129 -29.12 21.76 -5.20
CA TYR A 129 -27.77 22.35 -5.24
C TYR A 129 -26.83 21.72 -6.27
N ILE A 130 -27.19 20.53 -6.73
CA ILE A 130 -26.36 19.70 -7.60
C ILE A 130 -26.72 19.94 -9.08
N THR A 131 -27.88 20.57 -9.34
CA THR A 131 -28.55 20.60 -10.64
C THR A 131 -29.10 22.01 -10.92
N VAL A 132 -28.59 22.68 -11.95
CA VAL A 132 -29.06 24.02 -12.36
C VAL A 132 -29.66 23.96 -13.75
N LYS A 133 -30.88 24.47 -13.93
CA LYS A 133 -31.49 24.79 -15.24
C LYS A 133 -31.00 26.16 -15.70
N ASN A 134 -30.52 26.27 -16.94
CA ASN A 134 -30.26 27.56 -17.58
C ASN A 134 -30.68 27.51 -19.06
N ASP A 135 -31.39 28.55 -19.50
CA ASP A 135 -32.28 28.51 -20.69
C ASP A 135 -31.61 28.32 -22.07
N GLN A 136 -30.29 28.22 -22.20
CA GLN A 136 -29.66 28.03 -23.53
C GLN A 136 -28.43 27.11 -23.60
N LYS A 137 -28.09 26.36 -22.54
CA LYS A 137 -27.15 25.21 -22.54
C LYS A 137 -27.00 24.70 -21.09
N MET A 138 -27.58 23.55 -20.77
CA MET A 138 -27.38 22.90 -19.47
C MET A 138 -25.97 22.30 -19.42
N LYS A 139 -25.18 22.69 -18.42
CA LYS A 139 -23.87 22.09 -18.10
C LYS A 139 -23.88 21.63 -16.65
N PHE A 140 -23.37 20.42 -16.39
CA PHE A 140 -23.38 19.80 -15.08
C PHE A 140 -22.16 20.13 -14.21
N THR A 141 -22.38 19.91 -12.90
CA THR A 141 -21.53 19.96 -11.69
C THR A 141 -21.20 21.34 -11.09
N LYS A 142 -21.31 21.42 -9.76
CA LYS A 142 -20.90 22.52 -8.88
C LYS A 142 -20.42 21.92 -7.56
N GLU A 143 -19.54 22.62 -6.83
CA GLU A 143 -19.44 22.43 -5.38
C GLU A 143 -20.79 22.73 -4.69
N LEU A 144 -21.17 22.03 -3.61
CA LEU A 144 -22.37 22.38 -2.84
C LEU A 144 -22.09 23.74 -2.19
N THR A 145 -22.50 24.83 -2.83
CA THR A 145 -22.33 26.17 -2.26
C THR A 145 -23.67 26.74 -1.90
N VAL A 146 -23.72 27.44 -0.78
CA VAL A 146 -24.92 28.19 -0.37
C VAL A 146 -25.16 29.42 -1.26
N PHE A 147 -24.15 29.82 -2.06
CA PHE A 147 -24.07 31.15 -2.63
C PHE A 147 -24.29 31.28 -4.13
N ASN A 148 -24.33 30.25 -5.01
CA ASN A 148 -24.46 30.54 -6.46
C ASN A 148 -24.99 29.42 -7.39
N ASP A 149 -25.02 29.70 -8.70
CA ASP A 149 -25.41 28.82 -9.85
C ASP A 149 -24.29 28.53 -10.89
N CYS A 150 -23.00 28.78 -10.60
CA CYS A 150 -21.91 28.51 -11.58
C CYS A 150 -21.46 27.04 -11.67
N ILE A 151 -20.92 26.67 -12.84
CA ILE A 151 -20.46 25.34 -13.23
C ILE A 151 -18.99 25.09 -12.84
N ASP A 152 -18.69 23.93 -12.26
CA ASP A 152 -17.35 23.31 -12.08
C ASP A 152 -17.40 21.80 -12.42
N ARG A 153 -16.26 21.15 -12.65
CA ARG A 153 -16.08 19.89 -13.39
C ARG A 153 -16.04 18.60 -12.55
N THR A 154 -16.24 18.64 -11.23
CA THR A 154 -15.93 17.49 -10.35
C THR A 154 -17.16 16.83 -9.68
N PRO A 155 -17.36 15.50 -9.78
CA PRO A 155 -18.53 14.76 -9.26
C PRO A 155 -18.54 14.52 -7.72
N VAL A 156 -17.62 15.13 -6.97
CA VAL A 156 -17.33 14.85 -5.55
C VAL A 156 -18.55 15.03 -4.63
N VAL A 157 -19.32 16.10 -4.84
CA VAL A 157 -20.47 16.45 -4.01
C VAL A 157 -21.64 15.49 -4.20
N ARG A 158 -21.82 14.96 -5.42
CA ARG A 158 -22.85 13.97 -5.74
C ARG A 158 -22.57 12.68 -5.02
N SER A 159 -21.33 12.20 -5.14
CA SER A 159 -20.85 11.02 -4.41
C SER A 159 -21.05 11.18 -2.91
N PHE A 160 -20.68 12.33 -2.33
CA PHE A 160 -20.85 12.58 -0.90
C PHE A 160 -22.30 12.46 -0.43
N LEU A 161 -23.25 13.12 -1.11
CA LEU A 161 -24.67 13.06 -0.71
C LEU A 161 -25.27 11.66 -0.93
N LEU A 162 -24.91 10.99 -2.02
CA LEU A 162 -25.25 9.59 -2.27
C LEU A 162 -24.72 8.67 -1.17
N GLN A 163 -23.45 8.78 -0.82
CA GLN A 163 -22.82 8.00 0.26
C GLN A 163 -23.50 8.25 1.60
N ARG A 164 -23.85 9.51 1.92
CA ARG A 164 -24.59 9.83 3.15
C ARG A 164 -26.00 9.25 3.17
N LEU A 165 -26.73 9.33 2.07
CA LEU A 165 -28.04 8.69 1.94
C LEU A 165 -27.94 7.16 2.10
N LEU A 166 -26.95 6.55 1.45
CA LEU A 166 -26.68 5.11 1.53
C LEU A 166 -26.25 4.66 2.93
N GLN A 167 -25.63 5.53 3.73
CA GLN A 167 -25.25 5.23 5.12
C GLN A 167 -26.42 5.33 6.11
N THR A 168 -27.60 5.81 5.69
CA THR A 168 -28.77 5.87 6.57
C THR A 168 -29.52 4.53 6.62
N SER A 169 -30.06 4.21 7.80
CA SER A 169 -30.74 2.95 8.11
C SER A 169 -32.26 3.16 8.27
N GLY A 170 -32.94 3.52 7.19
CA GLY A 170 -34.39 3.70 7.16
C GLY A 170 -35.06 2.82 6.10
N GLU A 171 -36.31 2.41 6.36
CA GLU A 171 -37.13 1.59 5.44
C GLU A 171 -37.29 2.24 4.05
N ASN A 172 -37.26 3.56 3.97
CA ASN A 172 -37.52 4.33 2.74
C ASN A 172 -36.25 4.76 1.98
N VAL A 173 -35.05 4.31 2.38
CA VAL A 173 -33.78 4.73 1.74
C VAL A 173 -33.73 4.33 0.27
N MET A 174 -34.30 3.16 -0.06
CA MET A 174 -34.38 2.67 -1.43
C MET A 174 -35.31 3.52 -2.30
N ASP A 175 -36.43 3.98 -1.75
CA ASP A 175 -37.36 4.87 -2.46
C ASP A 175 -36.71 6.22 -2.73
N TYR A 176 -35.98 6.79 -1.76
CA TYR A 176 -35.25 8.04 -1.96
C TYR A 176 -34.15 7.91 -3.01
N LEU A 177 -33.43 6.77 -3.04
CA LEU A 177 -32.43 6.50 -4.08
C LEU A 177 -33.07 6.33 -5.45
N LYS A 178 -34.25 5.71 -5.53
CA LYS A 178 -34.99 5.50 -6.78
C LYS A 178 -35.45 6.85 -7.34
N GLN A 179 -36.06 7.68 -6.52
CA GLN A 179 -36.44 9.04 -6.90
C GLN A 179 -35.23 9.90 -7.29
N PHE A 180 -34.13 9.82 -6.55
CA PHE A 180 -32.89 10.51 -6.88
C PHE A 180 -32.37 10.09 -8.26
N PHE A 181 -32.31 8.78 -8.50
CA PHE A 181 -31.79 8.23 -9.74
C PHE A 181 -32.65 8.63 -10.94
N GLU A 182 -33.97 8.50 -10.86
CA GLU A 182 -34.88 8.88 -11.96
C GLU A 182 -34.79 10.37 -12.29
N ARG A 183 -34.76 11.26 -11.27
CA ARG A 183 -34.57 12.70 -11.52
C ARG A 183 -33.22 13.02 -12.14
N ALA A 184 -32.15 12.38 -11.67
CA ALA A 184 -30.82 12.56 -12.23
C ALA A 184 -30.77 12.06 -13.69
N LYS A 185 -31.43 10.94 -13.99
CA LYS A 185 -31.57 10.37 -15.34
C LYS A 185 -32.39 11.28 -16.26
N GLU A 186 -33.53 11.80 -15.81
CA GLU A 186 -34.34 12.78 -16.55
C GLU A 186 -33.52 14.02 -16.92
N LEU A 187 -32.74 14.55 -15.99
CA LEU A 187 -31.90 15.72 -16.25
C LEU A 187 -30.80 15.44 -17.27
N VAL A 188 -30.17 14.27 -17.18
CA VAL A 188 -29.11 13.85 -18.10
C VAL A 188 -29.66 13.58 -19.52
N SER A 189 -30.92 13.13 -19.62
CA SER A 189 -31.59 12.86 -20.90
C SER A 189 -31.79 14.08 -21.81
N THR A 190 -31.56 15.29 -21.30
CA THR A 190 -31.76 16.56 -22.02
C THR A 190 -30.50 17.09 -22.72
N VAL A 191 -29.38 16.36 -22.68
CA VAL A 191 -28.04 16.82 -23.12
C VAL A 191 -27.50 16.01 -24.31
N SER A 192 -26.66 16.61 -25.15
CA SER A 192 -25.85 15.88 -26.16
C SER A 192 -24.92 14.84 -25.49
N ASP A 193 -24.75 13.67 -26.09
CA ASP A 193 -24.11 12.47 -25.49
C ASP A 193 -24.87 11.87 -24.29
N THR A 194 -26.18 11.75 -24.42
CA THR A 194 -27.10 11.24 -23.38
C THR A 194 -26.67 9.88 -22.81
N GLU A 195 -26.29 8.92 -23.67
CA GLU A 195 -25.98 7.55 -23.26
C GLU A 195 -24.76 7.48 -22.33
N LYS A 196 -23.66 8.16 -22.68
CA LYS A 196 -22.44 8.17 -21.89
C LYS A 196 -22.67 8.76 -20.50
N GLN A 197 -23.40 9.86 -20.41
CA GLN A 197 -23.67 10.52 -19.13
C GLN A 197 -24.59 9.68 -18.23
N ILE A 198 -25.54 8.93 -18.81
CA ILE A 198 -26.37 7.98 -18.07
C ILE A 198 -25.49 6.86 -17.50
N VAL A 199 -24.56 6.32 -18.29
CA VAL A 199 -23.61 5.31 -17.83
C VAL A 199 -22.75 5.85 -16.68
N ASP A 200 -22.19 7.06 -16.81
CA ASP A 200 -21.38 7.68 -15.74
C ASP A 200 -22.18 7.86 -14.43
N LEU A 201 -23.46 8.24 -14.53
CA LEU A 201 -24.37 8.31 -13.38
C LEU A 201 -24.61 6.93 -12.76
N CYS A 202 -24.86 5.90 -13.59
CA CYS A 202 -25.06 4.53 -13.12
C CYS A 202 -23.80 4.01 -12.41
N LEU A 203 -22.62 4.26 -12.96
CA LEU A 203 -21.34 3.90 -12.36
C LEU A 203 -21.13 4.59 -11.01
N LEU A 204 -21.49 5.87 -10.88
CA LEU A 204 -21.41 6.59 -9.60
C LEU A 204 -22.28 5.92 -8.52
N VAL A 205 -23.54 5.59 -8.85
CA VAL A 205 -24.47 4.95 -7.90
C VAL A 205 -24.02 3.53 -7.56
N LEU A 206 -23.62 2.75 -8.58
CA LEU A 206 -23.07 1.40 -8.44
C LEU A 206 -21.88 1.39 -7.48
N ASN A 207 -20.91 2.28 -7.72
CA ASN A 207 -19.70 2.38 -6.89
C ASN A 207 -20.03 2.71 -5.42
N CYS A 208 -20.99 3.61 -5.18
CA CYS A 208 -21.39 3.95 -3.81
C CYS A 208 -22.12 2.78 -3.11
N LEU A 209 -22.92 2.00 -3.85
CA LEU A 209 -23.59 0.80 -3.34
C LEU A 209 -22.57 -0.30 -2.98
N GLU A 210 -21.61 -0.55 -3.87
CA GLU A 210 -20.51 -1.49 -3.63
C GLU A 210 -19.69 -1.07 -2.40
N ASP A 211 -19.31 0.21 -2.28
CA ASP A 211 -18.59 0.75 -1.12
C ASP A 211 -19.35 0.51 0.20
N ARG A 212 -20.69 0.66 0.18
CA ARG A 212 -21.54 0.36 1.34
C ARG A 212 -21.50 -1.12 1.71
N LEU A 213 -21.57 -2.02 0.74
CA LEU A 213 -21.50 -3.47 0.99
C LEU A 213 -20.16 -3.85 1.63
N HIS A 214 -19.05 -3.28 1.16
CA HIS A 214 -17.75 -3.50 1.78
C HIS A 214 -17.68 -2.91 3.20
N GLN A 215 -18.18 -1.68 3.41
CA GLN A 215 -18.21 -1.04 4.74
C GLN A 215 -19.01 -1.84 5.79
N GLN A 216 -20.17 -2.38 5.42
CA GLN A 216 -21.03 -3.12 6.35
C GLN A 216 -20.44 -4.45 6.83
N ASN A 217 -19.52 -5.05 6.07
CA ASN A 217 -19.01 -6.39 6.37
C ASN A 217 -17.50 -6.42 6.66
N ALA A 218 -16.82 -5.26 6.67
CA ALA A 218 -15.36 -5.16 6.78
C ALA A 218 -14.75 -5.80 8.05
N SER A 219 -15.54 -6.05 9.10
CA SER A 219 -15.04 -6.54 10.38
C SER A 219 -15.09 -8.06 10.56
N LEU A 220 -15.80 -8.82 9.71
CA LEU A 220 -15.96 -10.27 9.86
C LEU A 220 -15.98 -10.98 8.49
N GLU A 221 -14.90 -11.72 8.20
CA GLU A 221 -14.74 -12.48 6.94
C GLU A 221 -15.90 -13.46 6.71
N GLN A 222 -16.34 -14.17 7.75
CA GLN A 222 -17.46 -15.11 7.67
C GLN A 222 -18.79 -14.41 7.33
N GLU A 223 -19.07 -13.24 7.90
CA GLU A 223 -20.31 -12.50 7.61
C GLU A 223 -20.29 -11.94 6.17
N THR A 224 -19.11 -11.53 5.70
CA THR A 224 -18.89 -11.12 4.31
C THR A 224 -19.20 -12.27 3.35
N ILE A 225 -18.64 -13.45 3.61
CA ILE A 225 -18.89 -14.66 2.81
C ILE A 225 -20.38 -15.02 2.85
N ARG A 226 -20.99 -15.09 4.04
CA ARG A 226 -22.41 -15.41 4.20
C ARG A 226 -23.32 -14.47 3.41
N LYS A 227 -23.05 -13.16 3.43
CA LYS A 227 -23.83 -12.18 2.66
C LYS A 227 -23.62 -12.34 1.16
N ALA A 228 -22.40 -12.58 0.71
CA ALA A 228 -22.09 -12.88 -0.69
C ALA A 228 -22.82 -14.15 -1.15
N THR A 229 -22.82 -15.22 -0.34
CA THR A 229 -23.54 -16.46 -0.62
C THR A 229 -25.02 -16.19 -0.80
N LYS A 230 -25.63 -15.46 0.15
CA LYS A 230 -27.04 -15.09 0.06
C LYS A 230 -27.34 -14.33 -1.23
N ILE A 231 -26.52 -13.35 -1.60
CA ILE A 231 -26.68 -12.58 -2.84
C ILE A 231 -26.73 -13.51 -4.04
N VAL A 232 -25.75 -14.41 -4.19
CA VAL A 232 -25.64 -15.25 -5.39
C VAL A 232 -26.79 -16.26 -5.46
N VAL A 233 -27.17 -16.86 -4.33
CA VAL A 233 -28.32 -17.77 -4.25
C VAL A 233 -29.63 -17.05 -4.59
N THR A 234 -29.80 -15.79 -4.15
CA THR A 234 -31.00 -15.01 -4.47
C THR A 234 -31.03 -14.45 -5.90
N ALA A 235 -29.87 -14.32 -6.54
CA ALA A 235 -29.74 -13.85 -7.91
C ALA A 235 -30.01 -14.97 -8.94
N GLU A 236 -30.26 -16.21 -8.49
CA GLU A 236 -30.66 -17.34 -9.34
C GLU A 236 -31.99 -17.03 -10.05
N GLY A 237 -31.92 -16.45 -11.26
CA GLY A 237 -33.06 -16.36 -12.19
C GLY A 237 -33.50 -14.95 -12.63
N THR A 238 -32.79 -13.88 -12.28
CA THR A 238 -33.24 -12.48 -12.54
C THR A 238 -32.44 -11.69 -13.59
N VAL A 239 -31.69 -12.35 -14.49
CA VAL A 239 -30.91 -11.63 -15.52
C VAL A 239 -31.60 -11.75 -16.88
N ASP A 240 -32.69 -11.01 -17.04
CA ASP A 240 -33.27 -10.74 -18.37
C ASP A 240 -32.63 -9.45 -18.93
N SER A 241 -31.97 -9.57 -20.08
CA SER A 241 -31.13 -8.51 -20.68
C SER A 241 -31.92 -7.34 -21.27
N GLU A 242 -33.25 -7.38 -21.23
CA GLU A 242 -34.14 -6.41 -21.90
C GLU A 242 -34.74 -5.35 -20.97
N GLN A 243 -34.48 -5.40 -19.66
CA GLN A 243 -35.06 -4.41 -18.74
C GLN A 243 -34.41 -3.01 -18.89
N PRO A 244 -35.22 -1.93 -18.91
CA PRO A 244 -34.70 -0.57 -18.97
C PRO A 244 -33.85 -0.25 -17.74
N VAL A 245 -32.75 0.47 -17.94
CA VAL A 245 -31.78 0.83 -16.89
C VAL A 245 -32.49 1.56 -15.72
N GLY A 246 -32.62 0.86 -14.59
CA GLY A 246 -33.23 1.35 -13.36
C GLY A 246 -32.36 1.05 -12.12
N LEU A 247 -32.74 1.59 -10.97
CA LEU A 247 -32.02 1.37 -9.71
C LEU A 247 -31.92 -0.12 -9.35
N GLU A 248 -32.95 -0.91 -9.67
CA GLU A 248 -32.99 -2.37 -9.44
C GLU A 248 -31.87 -3.09 -10.20
N THR A 249 -31.62 -2.73 -11.46
CA THR A 249 -30.50 -3.24 -12.27
C THR A 249 -29.15 -2.86 -11.64
N ILE A 250 -29.00 -1.62 -11.17
CA ILE A 250 -27.76 -1.13 -10.55
C ILE A 250 -27.48 -1.88 -9.23
N LEU A 251 -28.52 -2.15 -8.43
CA LEU A 251 -28.40 -2.94 -7.20
C LEU A 251 -27.94 -4.36 -7.50
N LEU A 252 -28.56 -5.02 -8.49
CA LEU A 252 -28.16 -6.34 -8.94
C LEU A 252 -26.70 -6.35 -9.37
N LEU A 253 -26.28 -5.42 -10.24
CA LEU A 253 -24.88 -5.29 -10.68
C LEU A 253 -23.91 -5.09 -9.52
N SER A 254 -24.22 -4.19 -8.58
CA SER A 254 -23.36 -3.92 -7.41
C SER A 254 -23.24 -5.15 -6.49
N ASN A 255 -24.34 -5.87 -6.27
CA ASN A 255 -24.37 -7.10 -5.48
C ASN A 255 -23.59 -8.22 -6.16
N THR A 256 -23.77 -8.42 -7.47
CA THR A 256 -23.04 -9.40 -8.27
C THR A 256 -21.54 -9.12 -8.22
N ARG A 257 -21.10 -7.88 -8.47
CA ARG A 257 -19.69 -7.49 -8.37
C ARG A 257 -19.12 -7.75 -6.98
N PHE A 258 -19.83 -7.36 -5.92
CA PHE A 258 -19.43 -7.63 -4.54
C PHE A 258 -19.23 -9.13 -4.29
N ALA A 259 -20.20 -9.97 -4.67
CA ALA A 259 -20.11 -11.41 -4.46
C ALA A 259 -18.97 -12.05 -5.27
N LEU A 260 -18.73 -11.57 -6.49
CA LEU A 260 -17.60 -11.99 -7.32
C LEU A 260 -16.25 -11.61 -6.69
N ASN A 261 -16.11 -10.39 -6.16
CA ASN A 261 -14.89 -9.95 -5.46
C ASN A 261 -14.60 -10.85 -4.23
N VAL A 262 -15.64 -11.16 -3.45
CA VAL A 262 -15.54 -12.04 -2.26
C VAL A 262 -15.20 -13.48 -2.68
N GLY A 263 -15.85 -14.00 -3.71
CA GLY A 263 -15.56 -15.34 -4.25
C GLY A 263 -14.13 -15.46 -4.77
N ALA A 264 -13.61 -14.45 -5.46
CA ALA A 264 -12.22 -14.41 -5.92
C ALA A 264 -11.23 -14.44 -4.75
N SER A 265 -11.52 -13.66 -3.69
CA SER A 265 -10.73 -13.65 -2.45
C SER A 265 -10.76 -14.99 -1.71
N CYS A 266 -11.90 -15.70 -1.74
CA CYS A 266 -12.03 -17.05 -1.19
C CYS A 266 -11.16 -18.05 -1.97
N LEU A 267 -11.20 -18.03 -3.31
CA LEU A 267 -10.37 -18.92 -4.14
C LEU A 267 -8.88 -18.71 -3.86
N HIS A 268 -8.43 -17.45 -3.81
CA HIS A 268 -7.04 -17.11 -3.48
C HIS A 268 -6.65 -17.62 -2.09
N SER A 269 -7.51 -17.42 -1.10
CA SER A 269 -7.24 -17.80 0.29
C SER A 269 -7.19 -19.31 0.52
N VAL A 270 -8.02 -20.07 -0.22
CA VAL A 270 -8.08 -21.54 -0.15
C VAL A 270 -6.94 -22.19 -0.94
N TYR A 271 -6.74 -21.81 -2.21
CA TYR A 271 -5.87 -22.55 -3.12
C TYR A 271 -4.45 -21.98 -3.23
N ILE A 272 -4.24 -20.69 -2.97
CA ILE A 272 -2.92 -20.05 -3.02
C ILE A 272 -2.36 -19.89 -1.61
N LYS A 273 -3.04 -19.13 -0.75
CA LYS A 273 -2.54 -18.85 0.61
C LYS A 273 -2.71 -20.02 1.58
N LYS A 274 -3.60 -20.97 1.29
CA LYS A 274 -3.94 -22.12 2.16
C LYS A 274 -4.29 -21.71 3.60
N ARG A 275 -4.93 -20.54 3.77
CA ARG A 275 -5.33 -19.98 5.08
C ARG A 275 -6.75 -20.38 5.48
N MET A 276 -7.58 -20.74 4.49
CA MET A 276 -8.97 -21.13 4.69
C MET A 276 -9.20 -22.58 4.27
N GLY A 277 -10.06 -23.28 5.01
CA GLY A 277 -10.53 -24.61 4.62
C GLY A 277 -11.57 -24.52 3.50
N LYS A 278 -11.58 -25.50 2.58
CA LYS A 278 -12.43 -25.53 1.38
C LYS A 278 -13.93 -25.38 1.71
N ASP A 279 -14.38 -25.99 2.80
CA ASP A 279 -15.80 -26.02 3.18
C ASP A 279 -16.37 -24.64 3.56
N HIS A 280 -15.52 -23.68 3.95
CA HIS A 280 -15.96 -22.37 4.45
C HIS A 280 -16.62 -21.49 3.39
N CYS A 281 -16.26 -21.67 2.12
CA CYS A 281 -16.76 -20.85 1.02
C CYS A 281 -17.37 -21.68 -0.11
N GLN A 282 -17.54 -22.99 0.09
CA GLN A 282 -17.99 -23.91 -0.96
C GLN A 282 -19.34 -23.48 -1.57
N GLU A 283 -20.31 -23.14 -0.72
CA GLU A 283 -21.65 -22.70 -1.15
C GLU A 283 -21.60 -21.42 -2.02
N LEU A 284 -20.74 -20.45 -1.66
CA LEU A 284 -20.53 -19.24 -2.45
C LEU A 284 -19.94 -19.56 -3.83
N ILE A 285 -18.88 -20.39 -3.85
CA ILE A 285 -18.20 -20.78 -5.09
C ILE A 285 -19.13 -21.57 -6.00
N ASP A 286 -19.96 -22.45 -5.44
CA ASP A 286 -20.97 -23.22 -6.18
C ASP A 286 -22.05 -22.30 -6.75
N GLY A 287 -22.52 -21.33 -5.96
CA GLY A 287 -23.44 -20.30 -6.42
C GLY A 287 -22.87 -19.51 -7.59
N ILE A 288 -21.62 -19.04 -7.50
CA ILE A 288 -20.98 -18.23 -8.56
C ILE A 288 -20.86 -19.05 -9.84
N ARG A 289 -20.47 -20.33 -9.72
CA ARG A 289 -20.39 -21.25 -10.86
C ARG A 289 -21.75 -21.43 -11.53
N ASN A 290 -22.79 -21.72 -10.75
CA ASN A 290 -24.16 -21.88 -11.26
C ASN A 290 -24.65 -20.60 -11.94
N MET A 291 -24.29 -19.44 -11.39
CA MET A 291 -24.59 -18.14 -11.99
C MET A 291 -23.92 -18.00 -13.36
N PHE A 292 -22.64 -18.36 -13.50
CA PHE A 292 -21.95 -18.32 -14.80
C PHE A 292 -22.55 -19.30 -15.81
N ASP A 293 -22.89 -20.52 -15.41
CA ASP A 293 -23.44 -21.54 -16.30
C ASP A 293 -24.84 -21.16 -16.84
N ARG A 294 -25.59 -20.36 -16.09
CA ARG A 294 -26.95 -19.91 -16.47
C ARG A 294 -26.98 -18.51 -17.10
N CYS A 295 -25.94 -17.71 -16.92
CA CYS A 295 -25.90 -16.33 -17.42
C CYS A 295 -25.60 -16.30 -18.92
N GLN A 296 -26.46 -15.63 -19.69
CA GLN A 296 -26.24 -15.47 -21.14
C GLN A 296 -25.06 -14.54 -21.46
N SER A 297 -24.83 -13.53 -20.60
CA SER A 297 -23.71 -12.60 -20.73
C SER A 297 -22.41 -13.18 -20.18
N LYS A 298 -21.30 -12.99 -20.89
CA LYS A 298 -19.96 -13.36 -20.41
C LYS A 298 -19.33 -12.31 -19.50
N MET A 299 -19.88 -11.10 -19.46
CA MET A 299 -19.28 -9.99 -18.73
C MET A 299 -19.01 -10.26 -17.24
N PRO A 300 -19.90 -10.91 -16.47
CA PRO A 300 -19.60 -11.27 -15.07
C PRO A 300 -18.41 -12.22 -14.93
N LYS A 301 -18.28 -13.20 -15.84
CA LYS A 301 -17.16 -14.15 -15.84
C LYS A 301 -15.85 -13.45 -16.21
N PHE A 302 -15.88 -12.58 -17.22
CA PHE A 302 -14.72 -11.77 -17.62
C PHE A 302 -14.29 -10.81 -16.51
N TYR A 303 -15.24 -10.18 -15.82
CA TYR A 303 -14.96 -9.38 -14.63
C TYR A 303 -14.29 -10.22 -13.54
N PHE A 304 -14.76 -11.43 -13.29
CA PHE A 304 -14.18 -12.32 -12.28
C PHE A 304 -12.73 -12.70 -12.60
N ILE A 305 -12.44 -13.07 -13.85
CA ILE A 305 -11.08 -13.36 -14.32
C ILE A 305 -10.20 -12.11 -14.24
N LYS A 306 -10.70 -10.96 -14.69
CA LYS A 306 -10.02 -9.67 -14.58
C LYS A 306 -9.68 -9.35 -13.13
N TYR A 307 -10.62 -9.54 -12.20
CA TYR A 307 -10.43 -9.29 -10.78
C TYR A 307 -9.36 -10.21 -10.20
N LEU A 308 -9.36 -11.51 -10.52
CA LEU A 308 -8.32 -12.45 -10.09
C LEU A 308 -6.93 -11.97 -10.51
N CYS A 309 -6.76 -11.56 -11.76
CA CYS A 309 -5.49 -11.05 -12.26
C CYS A 309 -5.10 -9.69 -11.65
N LYS A 310 -6.01 -8.71 -11.58
CA LYS A 310 -5.71 -7.35 -11.10
C LYS A 310 -5.54 -7.27 -9.59
N ALA A 311 -6.28 -8.07 -8.82
CA ALA A 311 -6.19 -8.07 -7.36
C ALA A 311 -5.02 -8.92 -6.85
N PHE A 312 -4.72 -10.05 -7.50
CA PHE A 312 -3.75 -11.02 -7.00
C PHE A 312 -2.53 -11.24 -7.89
N GLY A 313 -2.52 -10.74 -9.13
CA GLY A 313 -1.46 -10.96 -10.12
C GLY A 313 -1.78 -12.12 -11.08
N ILE A 314 -1.23 -12.05 -12.29
CA ILE A 314 -1.41 -13.03 -13.36
C ILE A 314 -0.76 -14.36 -12.98
N ALA A 315 0.41 -14.32 -12.32
CA ALA A 315 1.09 -15.53 -11.83
C ALA A 315 0.22 -16.31 -10.83
N ASN A 316 -0.44 -15.61 -9.89
CA ASN A 316 -1.36 -16.24 -8.94
C ASN A 316 -2.62 -16.78 -9.63
N TYR A 317 -3.13 -16.10 -10.65
CA TYR A 317 -4.24 -16.59 -11.46
C TYR A 317 -3.89 -17.90 -12.20
N GLN A 318 -2.68 -18.02 -12.75
CA GLN A 318 -2.22 -19.28 -13.33
C GLN A 318 -2.09 -20.39 -12.31
N MET A 319 -1.46 -20.11 -11.16
CA MET A 319 -1.38 -21.09 -10.08
C MET A 319 -2.78 -21.53 -9.63
N LEU A 320 -3.79 -20.64 -9.67
CA LEU A 320 -5.18 -21.04 -9.42
C LEU A 320 -5.69 -22.01 -10.49
N ARG A 321 -5.43 -21.76 -11.78
CA ARG A 321 -5.80 -22.69 -12.88
C ARG A 321 -5.16 -24.06 -12.71
N GLU A 322 -3.93 -24.13 -12.22
CA GLU A 322 -3.22 -25.40 -12.00
C GLU A 322 -3.69 -26.13 -10.72
N ASN A 323 -3.90 -25.40 -9.63
CA ASN A 323 -4.19 -25.99 -8.31
C ASN A 323 -5.69 -26.27 -8.08
N CYS A 324 -6.58 -25.64 -8.86
CA CYS A 324 -8.02 -25.85 -8.73
C CYS A 324 -8.46 -27.18 -9.36
N PRO A 325 -9.51 -27.83 -8.82
CA PRO A 325 -10.13 -28.99 -9.47
C PRO A 325 -10.82 -28.59 -10.78
N GLU A 326 -11.00 -29.55 -11.70
CA GLU A 326 -11.46 -29.32 -13.08
C GLU A 326 -12.75 -28.48 -13.19
N ASN A 327 -13.72 -28.72 -12.30
CA ASN A 327 -14.98 -27.97 -12.26
C ASN A 327 -14.77 -26.47 -11.94
N LEU A 328 -13.78 -26.13 -11.12
CA LEU A 328 -13.43 -24.74 -10.83
C LEU A 328 -12.53 -24.15 -11.91
N GLN A 329 -11.69 -24.96 -12.56
CA GLN A 329 -10.89 -24.50 -13.71
C GLN A 329 -11.79 -23.96 -14.83
N ARG A 330 -12.92 -24.61 -15.12
CA ARG A 330 -13.92 -24.13 -16.10
C ARG A 330 -14.56 -22.80 -15.69
N MET A 331 -14.71 -22.56 -14.40
CA MET A 331 -15.25 -21.30 -13.85
C MET A 331 -14.27 -20.14 -14.06
N ILE A 332 -12.96 -20.39 -13.93
CA ILE A 332 -11.90 -19.37 -14.04
C ILE A 332 -11.21 -19.34 -15.41
N THR A 333 -11.66 -20.13 -16.38
CA THR A 333 -11.05 -20.19 -17.72
C THR A 333 -12.12 -19.93 -18.77
N ASP A 334 -11.82 -19.11 -19.77
CA ASP A 334 -12.69 -18.93 -20.95
C ASP A 334 -11.88 -19.11 -22.24
N PRO A 335 -12.37 -19.90 -23.21
CA PRO A 335 -11.68 -20.09 -24.50
C PRO A 335 -11.44 -18.79 -25.26
N GLU A 336 -12.25 -17.75 -25.06
CA GLU A 336 -12.02 -16.44 -25.68
C GLU A 336 -10.84 -15.68 -25.07
N LEU A 337 -10.41 -16.06 -23.86
CA LEU A 337 -9.34 -15.40 -23.11
C LEU A 337 -8.02 -16.20 -23.12
N THR A 338 -8.08 -17.50 -23.41
CA THR A 338 -6.90 -18.37 -23.44
C THR A 338 -6.46 -18.67 -24.87
N THR A 339 -5.20 -18.39 -25.19
CA THR A 339 -4.56 -18.88 -26.43
C THR A 339 -3.86 -20.22 -26.18
N GLU A 340 -3.67 -21.03 -27.22
CA GLU A 340 -2.92 -22.32 -27.15
C GLU A 340 -1.40 -22.14 -27.10
N ASP A 341 -0.92 -20.90 -26.95
CA ASP A 341 0.50 -20.53 -27.01
C ASP A 341 1.23 -20.73 -25.66
N VAL A 342 2.56 -20.70 -25.73
CA VAL A 342 3.43 -20.68 -24.56
C VAL A 342 3.18 -19.38 -23.77
N GLU A 343 2.68 -19.51 -22.54
CA GLU A 343 2.37 -18.37 -21.68
C GLU A 343 3.66 -17.67 -21.22
N GLU A 344 3.83 -16.42 -21.64
CA GLU A 344 5.01 -15.59 -21.39
C GLU A 344 4.67 -14.41 -20.46
N CYS A 345 5.58 -14.05 -19.56
CA CYS A 345 5.38 -12.85 -18.74
C CYS A 345 5.51 -11.57 -19.58
N SER A 346 4.71 -10.56 -19.22
CA SER A 346 4.76 -9.22 -19.81
C SER A 346 6.19 -8.66 -19.82
N ASP A 347 6.55 -7.91 -20.86
CA ASP A 347 7.85 -7.24 -20.96
C ASP A 347 7.96 -6.10 -19.92
N ARG A 348 8.59 -6.42 -18.79
CA ARG A 348 8.77 -5.46 -17.69
C ARG A 348 9.92 -4.47 -17.95
N PHE A 349 10.72 -4.63 -19.01
CA PHE A 349 11.80 -3.68 -19.34
C PHE A 349 11.29 -2.41 -20.01
N ILE A 350 10.02 -2.40 -20.44
CA ILE A 350 9.31 -1.20 -20.91
C ILE A 350 9.30 -0.04 -19.89
N SER A 351 9.59 -0.35 -18.62
CA SER A 351 9.84 0.61 -17.56
C SER A 351 11.07 1.50 -17.82
N CYS A 352 12.03 1.02 -18.60
CA CYS A 352 13.27 1.72 -18.90
C CYS A 352 13.08 2.71 -20.06
N ASN A 353 13.56 3.94 -19.88
CA ASN A 353 13.47 4.97 -20.92
C ASN A 353 14.22 4.55 -22.18
N ASN A 354 13.65 4.84 -23.35
CA ASN A 354 14.16 4.48 -24.69
C ASN A 354 14.28 2.97 -24.97
N TYR A 355 13.85 2.10 -24.06
CA TYR A 355 13.94 0.65 -24.25
C TYR A 355 13.18 0.17 -25.49
N THR A 356 11.92 0.59 -25.65
CA THR A 356 11.07 0.19 -26.78
C THR A 356 11.68 0.57 -28.12
N ASP A 357 12.22 1.79 -28.24
CA ASP A 357 12.83 2.26 -29.48
C ASP A 357 14.07 1.43 -29.86
N VAL A 358 14.88 1.06 -28.85
CA VAL A 358 16.06 0.21 -29.05
C VAL A 358 15.65 -1.22 -29.36
N ARG A 359 14.63 -1.77 -28.69
CA ARG A 359 14.08 -3.11 -28.92
C ARG A 359 13.54 -3.24 -30.34
N ASP A 360 12.70 -2.30 -30.77
CA ASP A 360 12.05 -2.34 -32.07
C ASP A 360 13.08 -2.16 -33.21
N ARG A 361 14.07 -1.25 -33.03
CA ARG A 361 15.22 -1.15 -33.96
C ARG A 361 16.04 -2.44 -34.00
N PHE A 362 16.33 -3.04 -32.85
CA PHE A 362 17.07 -4.30 -32.76
C PHE A 362 16.34 -5.42 -33.51
N PHE A 363 15.03 -5.57 -33.26
CA PHE A 363 14.19 -6.55 -33.92
C PHE A 363 14.15 -6.34 -35.45
N GLN A 364 13.93 -5.11 -35.91
CA GLN A 364 13.91 -4.80 -37.34
C GLN A 364 15.25 -5.10 -38.03
N LEU A 365 16.38 -4.71 -37.43
CA LEU A 365 17.71 -4.90 -38.01
C LEU A 365 18.11 -6.37 -38.06
N THR A 366 17.77 -7.14 -37.03
CA THR A 366 18.04 -8.59 -36.99
C THR A 366 17.16 -9.37 -37.97
N MET A 367 15.90 -8.96 -38.16
CA MET A 367 15.01 -9.52 -39.19
C MET A 367 15.47 -9.22 -40.61
N ASN A 368 15.91 -7.99 -40.87
CA ASN A 368 16.38 -7.57 -42.20
C ASN A 368 17.79 -8.07 -42.52
N GLY A 369 18.54 -8.55 -41.53
CA GLY A 369 19.92 -9.02 -41.71
C GLY A 369 20.92 -7.92 -42.08
N ASP A 370 20.62 -6.66 -41.78
CA ASP A 370 21.50 -5.51 -42.08
C ASP A 370 22.64 -5.44 -41.06
N LYS A 371 23.76 -6.09 -41.39
CA LYS A 371 24.96 -6.14 -40.53
C LYS A 371 25.53 -4.73 -40.26
N THR A 372 25.53 -3.85 -41.25
CA THR A 372 26.12 -2.50 -41.12
C THR A 372 25.33 -1.61 -40.17
N ALA A 373 24.01 -1.53 -40.35
CA ALA A 373 23.16 -0.72 -39.48
C ALA A 373 23.08 -1.32 -38.05
N PHE A 374 23.22 -2.64 -37.91
CA PHE A 374 23.32 -3.29 -36.60
C PHE A 374 24.65 -2.97 -35.90
N GLU A 375 25.77 -2.99 -36.62
CA GLU A 375 27.07 -2.56 -36.10
C GLU A 375 27.01 -1.07 -35.65
N ASP A 376 26.33 -0.20 -36.40
CA ASP A 376 26.10 1.20 -36.02
C ASP A 376 25.25 1.35 -34.74
N LEU A 377 24.20 0.53 -34.59
CA LEU A 377 23.40 0.48 -33.37
C LEU A 377 24.27 0.12 -32.16
N ILE A 378 25.13 -0.91 -32.29
CA ILE A 378 26.06 -1.29 -31.21
C ILE A 378 27.00 -0.13 -30.85
N GLN A 379 27.54 0.58 -31.85
CA GLN A 379 28.40 1.74 -31.61
C GLN A 379 27.65 2.88 -30.91
N GLU A 380 26.37 3.08 -31.22
CA GLU A 380 25.49 4.02 -30.51
C GLU A 380 25.32 3.61 -29.04
N MET A 381 25.03 2.33 -28.79
CA MET A 381 24.79 1.80 -27.44
C MET A 381 26.05 1.86 -26.56
N ARG A 382 27.25 1.77 -27.14
CA ARG A 382 28.51 1.92 -26.43
C ARG A 382 28.73 3.31 -25.82
N LYS A 383 28.10 4.36 -26.36
CA LYS A 383 28.37 5.75 -25.94
C LYS A 383 28.02 6.02 -24.48
N SER A 384 27.18 5.19 -23.87
CA SER A 384 26.76 5.33 -22.48
C SER A 384 26.54 3.96 -21.86
N TRP A 385 27.05 3.76 -20.64
CA TRP A 385 26.80 2.55 -19.86
C TRP A 385 25.29 2.27 -19.65
N LYS A 386 24.45 3.31 -19.67
CA LYS A 386 22.99 3.18 -19.62
C LYS A 386 22.43 2.53 -20.88
N MET A 387 22.95 2.91 -22.04
CA MET A 387 22.52 2.32 -23.31
C MET A 387 23.06 0.89 -23.45
N GLU A 388 24.24 0.58 -22.91
CA GLU A 388 24.71 -0.81 -22.79
C GLU A 388 23.80 -1.69 -21.92
N ILE A 389 23.24 -1.14 -20.83
CA ILE A 389 22.20 -1.83 -20.03
C ILE A 389 21.00 -2.14 -20.93
N LEU A 390 20.41 -1.12 -21.58
CA LEU A 390 19.25 -1.31 -22.47
C LEU A 390 19.51 -2.38 -23.53
N PHE A 391 20.66 -2.32 -24.19
CA PHE A 391 21.03 -3.29 -25.22
C PHE A 391 21.08 -4.73 -24.69
N ARG A 392 21.59 -4.93 -23.46
CA ARG A 392 21.58 -6.25 -22.81
C ARG A 392 20.19 -6.72 -22.42
N LEU A 393 19.33 -5.82 -21.93
CA LEU A 393 17.93 -6.16 -21.64
C LEU A 393 17.17 -6.54 -22.91
N VAL A 394 17.42 -5.83 -24.02
CA VAL A 394 16.85 -6.15 -25.34
C VAL A 394 17.32 -7.53 -25.82
N MET A 395 18.63 -7.82 -25.76
CA MET A 395 19.13 -9.16 -26.12
C MET A 395 18.50 -10.26 -25.27
N TYR A 396 18.35 -10.03 -23.96
CA TYR A 396 17.70 -11.00 -23.09
C TYR A 396 16.24 -11.25 -23.49
N ARG A 397 15.49 -10.18 -23.78
CA ARG A 397 14.08 -10.27 -24.19
C ARG A 397 13.89 -10.91 -25.57
N GLU A 398 14.63 -10.45 -26.57
CA GLU A 398 14.43 -10.87 -27.96
C GLU A 398 15.09 -12.22 -28.29
N ILE A 399 16.12 -12.63 -27.55
CA ILE A 399 16.88 -13.86 -27.84
C ILE A 399 16.71 -14.86 -26.70
N THR A 400 17.13 -14.52 -25.48
CA THR A 400 17.15 -15.49 -24.37
C THR A 400 15.74 -15.97 -23.99
N PHE A 401 14.74 -15.11 -24.07
CA PHE A 401 13.35 -15.47 -23.77
C PHE A 401 12.71 -16.44 -24.78
N THR A 402 13.27 -16.54 -25.99
CA THR A 402 12.78 -17.50 -27.01
C THR A 402 12.99 -18.96 -26.61
N PHE A 403 13.89 -19.23 -25.64
CA PHE A 403 14.11 -20.56 -25.07
C PHE A 403 12.93 -21.10 -24.25
N LEU A 404 11.89 -20.28 -24.02
CA LEU A 404 10.65 -20.70 -23.37
C LEU A 404 9.83 -21.67 -24.25
N GLN A 405 10.02 -21.64 -25.58
CA GLN A 405 9.26 -22.47 -26.52
C GLN A 405 9.67 -23.95 -26.48
N LYS A 406 8.69 -24.88 -26.51
CA LYS A 406 8.95 -26.33 -26.60
C LYS A 406 9.33 -26.74 -28.03
N GLY A 407 10.60 -27.04 -28.30
CA GLY A 407 11.08 -27.53 -29.59
C GLY A 407 12.51 -27.06 -29.92
N SER A 408 13.03 -27.37 -31.12
CA SER A 408 14.21 -26.63 -31.60
C SER A 408 13.83 -25.15 -31.58
N ILE A 409 14.65 -24.30 -30.95
CA ILE A 409 14.56 -22.84 -31.00
C ILE A 409 14.02 -22.47 -32.37
N ASN A 410 12.93 -21.68 -32.41
CA ASN A 410 12.30 -21.26 -33.66
C ASN A 410 13.41 -20.99 -34.68
N LYS A 411 13.37 -21.61 -35.86
CA LYS A 411 14.47 -21.54 -36.83
C LYS A 411 14.89 -20.09 -37.12
N ASP A 412 13.98 -19.14 -36.92
CA ASP A 412 14.25 -17.72 -37.04
C ASP A 412 14.94 -17.13 -35.81
N ALA A 413 14.61 -17.54 -34.58
CA ALA A 413 15.34 -17.14 -33.36
C ALA A 413 16.80 -17.67 -33.34
N ASP A 414 17.03 -18.89 -33.83
CA ASP A 414 18.39 -19.44 -33.97
C ASP A 414 19.21 -18.68 -35.04
N LYS A 415 18.56 -18.22 -36.12
CA LYS A 415 19.19 -17.34 -37.12
C LYS A 415 19.53 -15.97 -36.54
N ILE A 416 18.61 -15.34 -35.80
CA ILE A 416 18.83 -14.07 -35.11
C ILE A 416 20.01 -14.21 -34.14
N ARG A 417 20.02 -15.25 -33.30
CA ARG A 417 21.12 -15.47 -32.35
C ARG A 417 22.46 -15.56 -33.07
N LYS A 418 22.57 -16.39 -34.11
CA LYS A 418 23.80 -16.51 -34.91
C LYS A 418 24.21 -15.19 -35.57
N PHE A 419 23.25 -14.44 -36.12
CA PHE A 419 23.51 -13.13 -36.72
C PHE A 419 24.09 -12.14 -35.69
N VAL A 420 23.51 -12.12 -34.49
CA VAL A 420 23.96 -11.26 -33.39
C VAL A 420 25.33 -11.72 -32.87
N GLU A 421 25.55 -13.02 -32.68
CA GLU A 421 26.85 -13.60 -32.31
C GLU A 421 27.95 -13.22 -33.32
N GLU A 422 27.72 -13.41 -34.62
CA GLU A 422 28.66 -13.04 -35.68
C GLU A 422 28.97 -11.54 -35.69
N SER A 423 27.98 -10.70 -35.46
CA SER A 423 28.13 -9.24 -35.41
C SER A 423 28.92 -8.80 -34.17
N LEU A 424 28.72 -9.46 -33.03
CA LEU A 424 29.40 -9.15 -31.77
C LEU A 424 30.87 -9.57 -31.75
N VAL A 425 31.26 -10.61 -32.52
CA VAL A 425 32.68 -11.04 -32.64
C VAL A 425 33.58 -9.89 -33.11
N LYS A 426 33.07 -9.02 -34.00
CA LYS A 426 33.81 -7.84 -34.46
C LYS A 426 33.82 -6.68 -33.46
N CYS A 427 33.01 -6.77 -32.40
CA CYS A 427 32.80 -5.71 -31.42
C CYS A 427 33.62 -5.96 -30.13
N SER A 428 34.91 -6.24 -30.27
CA SER A 428 35.83 -6.58 -29.16
C SER A 428 35.93 -5.50 -28.06
N TYR A 429 35.43 -4.29 -28.32
CA TYR A 429 35.39 -3.16 -27.41
C TYR A 429 34.25 -3.20 -26.38
N LEU A 430 33.23 -4.06 -26.53
CA LEU A 430 32.19 -4.20 -25.52
C LEU A 430 32.77 -4.85 -24.26
N THR A 431 32.51 -4.27 -23.10
CA THR A 431 33.02 -4.79 -21.82
C THR A 431 32.30 -6.07 -21.42
N GLU A 432 32.99 -7.01 -20.78
CA GLU A 432 32.44 -8.31 -20.34
C GLU A 432 31.82 -9.16 -21.47
N GLN A 433 32.55 -9.35 -22.57
CA GLN A 433 32.17 -10.25 -23.68
C GLN A 433 31.70 -11.65 -23.24
N PRO A 434 32.33 -12.32 -22.25
CA PRO A 434 31.85 -13.63 -21.78
C PRO A 434 30.40 -13.61 -21.29
N TYR A 435 30.01 -12.55 -20.58
CA TYR A 435 28.65 -12.40 -20.07
C TYR A 435 27.62 -12.19 -21.19
N ILE A 436 28.01 -11.51 -22.28
CA ILE A 436 27.13 -11.37 -23.46
C ILE A 436 26.91 -12.74 -24.10
N GLY A 437 27.96 -13.56 -24.22
CA GLY A 437 27.84 -14.93 -24.69
C GLY A 437 26.93 -15.78 -23.79
N GLU A 438 27.08 -15.67 -22.47
CA GLU A 438 26.22 -16.37 -21.49
C GLU A 438 24.75 -15.93 -21.60
N LEU A 439 24.49 -14.64 -21.83
CA LEU A 439 23.15 -14.10 -22.07
C LEU A 439 22.51 -14.74 -23.32
N LEU A 440 23.21 -14.69 -24.45
CA LEU A 440 22.72 -15.20 -25.74
C LEU A 440 22.46 -16.72 -25.72
N ASN A 441 23.29 -17.45 -24.97
CA ASN A 441 23.22 -18.91 -24.87
C ASN A 441 22.37 -19.40 -23.70
N ASN A 442 21.75 -18.49 -22.94
CA ASN A 442 20.90 -18.83 -21.80
C ASN A 442 21.64 -19.64 -20.72
N THR A 443 22.87 -19.24 -20.41
CA THR A 443 23.78 -19.90 -19.45
C THR A 443 24.31 -18.93 -18.38
N ILE A 444 23.58 -17.83 -18.14
CA ILE A 444 23.92 -16.81 -17.14
C ILE A 444 24.00 -17.42 -15.75
N TRP A 445 23.01 -18.23 -15.39
CA TRP A 445 22.91 -18.86 -14.09
C TRP A 445 23.54 -20.25 -14.11
N LYS A 446 24.53 -20.47 -13.25
CA LYS A 446 25.36 -21.69 -13.23
C LYS A 446 24.98 -22.57 -12.05
N ASP A 447 25.44 -23.82 -12.12
CA ASP A 447 25.33 -24.82 -11.05
C ASP A 447 23.95 -24.85 -10.37
N ASP A 448 23.87 -24.59 -9.05
CA ASP A 448 22.64 -24.64 -8.26
C ASP A 448 21.59 -23.57 -8.66
N LEU A 449 21.98 -22.56 -9.44
CA LEU A 449 21.11 -21.51 -9.95
C LEU A 449 20.60 -21.78 -11.39
N ARG A 450 20.97 -22.89 -12.04
CA ARG A 450 20.55 -23.18 -13.43
C ARG A 450 19.05 -23.14 -13.67
N ARG A 451 18.23 -23.39 -12.63
CA ARG A 451 16.76 -23.33 -12.69
C ARG A 451 16.21 -21.94 -13.03
N TYR A 452 17.02 -20.88 -12.94
CA TYR A 452 16.64 -19.52 -13.28
C TYR A 452 17.01 -19.12 -14.73
N ASN A 453 17.65 -20.01 -15.49
CA ASN A 453 17.76 -19.84 -16.95
C ASN A 453 16.40 -20.15 -17.59
N ILE A 454 16.10 -19.47 -18.70
CA ILE A 454 14.80 -19.59 -19.37
C ILE A 454 14.64 -20.99 -19.96
N SER A 455 13.60 -21.72 -19.58
CA SER A 455 13.40 -23.08 -20.06
C SER A 455 11.92 -23.38 -20.29
N PRO A 456 11.60 -24.33 -21.18
CA PRO A 456 10.21 -24.66 -21.46
C PRO A 456 9.49 -25.20 -20.22
N GLY A 457 8.29 -24.67 -19.95
CA GLY A 457 7.47 -25.08 -18.81
C GLY A 457 7.72 -24.32 -17.51
N MET A 458 8.53 -23.25 -17.52
CA MET A 458 8.63 -22.34 -16.38
C MET A 458 7.30 -21.64 -16.10
N THR A 459 6.93 -21.57 -14.81
CA THR A 459 5.77 -20.80 -14.35
C THR A 459 5.97 -19.30 -14.58
N LEU A 460 4.92 -18.48 -14.71
CA LEU A 460 5.11 -17.03 -14.84
C LEU A 460 5.80 -16.41 -13.62
N LYS A 461 5.65 -17.02 -12.44
CA LYS A 461 6.34 -16.59 -11.22
C LYS A 461 7.86 -16.75 -11.39
N ASP A 462 8.30 -17.93 -11.83
CA ASP A 462 9.72 -18.21 -12.08
C ASP A 462 10.26 -17.34 -13.22
N GLN A 463 9.49 -17.18 -14.31
CA GLN A 463 9.85 -16.28 -15.42
C GLN A 463 10.05 -14.85 -14.92
N GLY A 464 9.14 -14.35 -14.07
CA GLY A 464 9.23 -13.01 -13.49
C GLY A 464 10.42 -12.82 -12.57
N LEU A 465 10.75 -13.83 -11.75
CA LEU A 465 11.96 -13.81 -10.91
C LEU A 465 13.23 -13.78 -11.77
N SER A 466 13.32 -14.62 -12.81
CA SER A 466 14.44 -14.59 -13.76
C SER A 466 14.57 -13.24 -14.47
N TYR A 467 13.44 -12.61 -14.82
CA TYR A 467 13.40 -11.27 -15.40
C TYR A 467 14.00 -10.22 -14.48
N LEU A 468 13.59 -10.24 -13.21
CA LEU A 468 14.04 -9.31 -12.18
C LEU A 468 15.52 -9.50 -11.86
N LEU A 469 15.96 -10.75 -11.68
CA LEU A 469 17.35 -11.10 -11.39
C LEU A 469 18.27 -10.67 -12.53
N THR A 470 17.90 -10.95 -13.78
CA THR A 470 18.70 -10.54 -14.94
C THR A 470 18.77 -9.02 -15.04
N HIS A 471 17.67 -8.29 -14.82
CA HIS A 471 17.69 -6.83 -14.82
C HIS A 471 18.71 -6.30 -13.81
N PHE A 472 18.60 -6.76 -12.56
CA PHE A 472 19.44 -6.25 -11.49
C PHE A 472 20.91 -6.64 -11.70
N ALA A 473 21.19 -7.87 -12.15
CA ALA A 473 22.54 -8.32 -12.48
C ALA A 473 23.18 -7.47 -13.60
N VAL A 474 22.42 -7.14 -14.67
CA VAL A 474 22.89 -6.27 -15.75
C VAL A 474 23.19 -4.86 -15.24
N VAL A 475 22.32 -4.32 -14.39
CA VAL A 475 22.51 -3.00 -13.75
C VAL A 475 23.79 -3.00 -12.91
N LEU A 476 23.93 -3.92 -11.95
CA LEU A 476 25.09 -3.97 -11.03
C LEU A 476 26.43 -4.15 -11.77
N LYS A 477 26.44 -4.89 -12.88
CA LYS A 477 27.63 -5.06 -13.72
C LYS A 477 28.05 -3.78 -14.44
N LYS A 478 27.10 -2.92 -14.83
CA LYS A 478 27.35 -1.76 -15.70
C LYS A 478 27.39 -0.41 -15.00
N ILE A 479 26.88 -0.30 -13.77
CA ILE A 479 26.97 0.95 -13.03
C ILE A 479 28.45 1.39 -12.85
N PRO A 480 28.75 2.70 -13.00
CA PRO A 480 30.09 3.25 -12.76
C PRO A 480 30.61 2.95 -11.35
N ARG A 481 31.91 2.67 -11.21
CA ARG A 481 32.54 2.40 -9.91
C ARG A 481 32.48 3.61 -8.97
N ARG A 482 32.30 3.37 -7.67
CA ARG A 482 32.45 4.36 -6.57
C ARG A 482 31.62 5.65 -6.71
N ARG A 483 30.47 5.56 -7.38
CA ARG A 483 29.58 6.72 -7.61
C ARG A 483 28.10 6.39 -7.51
N SER A 484 27.71 5.21 -7.05
CA SER A 484 26.30 4.80 -7.06
C SER A 484 25.87 4.31 -5.68
N MET A 485 24.65 4.67 -5.27
CA MET A 485 24.00 4.11 -4.10
C MET A 485 23.83 2.58 -4.19
N LEU A 486 23.99 2.00 -5.38
CA LEU A 486 23.97 0.55 -5.60
C LEU A 486 25.32 -0.15 -5.35
N GLU A 487 26.39 0.57 -5.03
CA GLU A 487 27.72 -0.03 -4.85
C GLU A 487 27.75 -1.13 -3.77
N PRO A 488 27.12 -0.99 -2.59
CA PRO A 488 27.07 -2.11 -1.63
C PRO A 488 26.40 -3.36 -2.20
N PHE A 489 25.32 -3.23 -2.97
CA PHE A 489 24.69 -4.37 -3.64
C PHE A 489 25.59 -4.98 -4.72
N LYS A 490 26.32 -4.14 -5.46
CA LYS A 490 27.29 -4.59 -6.46
C LYS A 490 28.42 -5.38 -5.80
N ASN A 491 28.90 -4.95 -4.65
CA ASN A 491 29.94 -5.64 -3.89
C ASN A 491 29.45 -7.01 -3.41
N ILE A 492 28.23 -7.09 -2.86
CA ILE A 492 27.59 -8.37 -2.49
C ILE A 492 27.49 -9.31 -3.71
N ALA A 493 27.08 -8.78 -4.86
CA ALA A 493 26.86 -9.58 -6.08
C ALA A 493 28.15 -10.00 -6.82
N SER A 494 29.15 -9.13 -6.84
CA SER A 494 30.34 -9.30 -7.70
C SER A 494 31.60 -9.69 -6.94
N GLN A 495 31.67 -9.41 -5.64
CA GLN A 495 32.83 -9.64 -4.78
C GLN A 495 32.37 -10.01 -3.35
N PRO A 496 31.58 -11.08 -3.19
CA PRO A 496 30.98 -11.44 -1.89
C PRO A 496 32.02 -11.66 -0.78
N GLU A 497 33.24 -12.07 -1.11
CA GLU A 497 34.34 -12.25 -0.16
C GLU A 497 34.71 -10.93 0.54
N SER A 498 34.59 -9.80 -0.17
CA SER A 498 34.87 -8.48 0.40
C SER A 498 33.81 -8.01 1.40
N MET A 499 32.62 -8.64 1.39
CA MET A 499 31.47 -8.26 2.22
C MET A 499 31.30 -9.14 3.46
N MET A 500 32.17 -10.14 3.69
CA MET A 500 32.04 -11.08 4.82
C MET A 500 32.07 -10.42 6.20
N THR A 501 32.67 -9.23 6.30
CA THR A 501 32.78 -8.48 7.57
C THR A 501 31.89 -7.24 7.62
N SER A 502 30.96 -7.12 6.67
CA SER A 502 30.07 -5.96 6.52
C SER A 502 28.79 -6.12 7.33
N LEU A 503 28.20 -5.01 7.74
CA LEU A 503 26.86 -4.97 8.31
C LEU A 503 25.86 -4.86 7.16
N PHE A 504 25.12 -5.93 6.88
CA PHE A 504 24.16 -5.89 5.76
C PHE A 504 23.02 -4.91 6.05
N PRO A 505 22.44 -4.30 4.99
CA PRO A 505 21.29 -3.43 5.12
C PRO A 505 20.11 -4.12 5.80
N VAL A 506 19.30 -3.33 6.50
CA VAL A 506 18.01 -3.77 7.05
C VAL A 506 18.11 -4.99 8.00
N MET A 507 19.31 -5.23 8.51
CA MET A 507 19.53 -6.20 9.56
C MET A 507 19.31 -5.55 10.93
N PRO A 508 18.65 -6.24 11.88
CA PRO A 508 18.52 -5.79 13.26
C PRO A 508 19.88 -5.42 13.89
N GLN A 509 19.85 -4.57 14.92
CA GLN A 509 21.05 -4.16 15.67
C GLN A 509 20.85 -4.35 17.16
N ASP A 510 21.95 -4.28 17.93
CA ASP A 510 21.89 -4.37 19.39
C ASP A 510 21.31 -3.09 20.01
N ASP A 511 19.98 -3.05 20.14
CA ASP A 511 19.27 -1.92 20.73
C ASP A 511 19.69 -1.66 22.19
N LEU A 512 20.13 -2.68 22.94
CA LEU A 512 20.61 -2.51 24.32
C LEU A 512 21.91 -1.71 24.36
N PHE A 513 22.81 -1.96 23.41
CA PHE A 513 24.04 -1.19 23.28
C PHE A 513 23.77 0.26 22.83
N GLU A 514 22.86 0.48 21.87
CA GLU A 514 22.49 1.84 21.43
C GLU A 514 21.90 2.65 22.59
N ILE A 515 21.01 2.04 23.38
CA ILE A 515 20.44 2.67 24.57
C ILE A 515 21.54 3.01 25.59
N TYR A 516 22.50 2.10 25.81
CA TYR A 516 23.63 2.36 26.72
C TYR A 516 24.48 3.56 26.28
N GLU A 517 24.78 3.68 24.99
CA GLU A 517 25.54 4.81 24.43
C GLU A 517 24.77 6.14 24.52
N VAL A 518 23.44 6.13 24.36
CA VAL A 518 22.61 7.33 24.58
C VAL A 518 22.60 7.73 26.05
N LEU A 519 22.38 6.78 26.97
CA LEU A 519 22.33 7.05 28.41
C LEU A 519 23.67 7.58 28.95
N LYS A 520 24.79 7.12 28.40
CA LYS A 520 26.14 7.61 28.74
C LYS A 520 26.38 9.06 28.31
N LYS A 521 25.67 9.55 27.28
CA LYS A 521 25.77 10.93 26.78
C LYS A 521 24.88 11.90 27.56
N ASP A 522 23.89 11.42 28.31
CA ASP A 522 23.06 12.25 29.19
C ASP A 522 23.82 12.57 30.49
N THR A 523 24.23 13.83 30.66
CA THR A 523 25.18 14.26 31.70
C THR A 523 24.56 14.46 33.10
N ARG A 524 23.27 14.17 33.26
CA ARG A 524 22.54 14.43 34.52
C ARG A 524 22.83 13.43 35.64
N GLU A 525 23.23 12.20 35.30
CA GLU A 525 23.64 11.16 36.26
C GLU A 525 24.77 10.30 35.71
N ASN A 526 25.74 9.91 36.55
CA ASN A 526 26.83 9.02 36.12
C ASN A 526 26.34 7.55 36.14
N LEU A 527 25.60 7.18 35.09
CA LEU A 527 24.97 5.85 34.93
C LEU A 527 25.97 4.83 34.38
N VAL A 528 26.14 3.72 35.10
CA VAL A 528 27.01 2.61 34.69
C VAL A 528 26.21 1.31 34.66
N MET A 529 26.32 0.56 33.56
CA MET A 529 25.63 -0.70 33.37
C MET A 529 26.48 -1.89 33.81
N PHE A 530 25.83 -2.91 34.36
CA PHE A 530 26.43 -4.16 34.84
C PHE A 530 25.61 -5.35 34.35
N LYS A 531 26.22 -6.53 34.29
CA LYS A 531 25.55 -7.82 34.03
C LYS A 531 25.62 -8.68 35.28
N CYS A 532 24.51 -9.33 35.60
CA CYS A 532 24.49 -10.37 36.64
C CYS A 532 25.25 -11.63 36.18
N PRO A 533 25.45 -12.64 37.05
CA PRO A 533 26.14 -13.89 36.70
C PRO A 533 25.54 -14.66 35.53
N ASN A 534 24.26 -14.42 35.21
CA ASN A 534 23.56 -15.04 34.08
C ASN A 534 23.35 -14.05 32.90
N GLY A 535 24.14 -12.97 32.81
CA GLY A 535 24.15 -12.09 31.64
C GLY A 535 23.08 -10.98 31.59
N HIS A 536 22.13 -10.95 32.52
CA HIS A 536 21.07 -9.92 32.54
C HIS A 536 21.60 -8.52 32.92
N PRO A 537 21.29 -7.47 32.15
CA PRO A 537 21.75 -6.12 32.43
C PRO A 537 21.02 -5.47 33.61
N TYR A 538 21.72 -4.62 34.36
CA TYR A 538 21.18 -3.73 35.39
C TYR A 538 22.00 -2.44 35.48
N LEU A 539 21.36 -1.34 35.91
CA LEU A 539 21.98 -0.01 35.96
C LEU A 539 22.36 0.38 37.39
N VAL A 540 23.44 1.15 37.52
CA VAL A 540 23.91 1.77 38.76
C VAL A 540 24.07 3.27 38.50
N GLY A 541 23.27 4.10 39.17
CA GLY A 541 23.28 5.56 39.01
C GLY A 541 24.21 6.32 39.97
N ASN A 542 23.98 7.63 40.09
CA ASN A 542 24.74 8.60 40.91
C ASN A 542 26.24 8.71 40.53
N CYS A 543 27.06 7.82 41.08
CA CYS A 543 28.51 7.80 40.90
C CYS A 543 29.00 6.60 40.07
N GLY A 544 28.07 5.76 39.58
CA GLY A 544 28.37 4.58 38.77
C GLY A 544 29.02 3.42 39.53
N ARG A 545 29.11 3.53 40.86
CA ARG A 545 29.75 2.52 41.72
C ARG A 545 28.70 1.74 42.50
N PRO A 546 28.61 0.41 42.32
CA PRO A 546 27.68 -0.41 43.07
C PRO A 546 28.19 -0.53 44.52
N VAL A 547 27.54 0.20 45.42
CA VAL A 547 27.83 0.18 46.87
C VAL A 547 26.74 -0.51 47.68
N GLN A 548 25.63 -0.86 47.03
CA GLN A 548 24.51 -1.58 47.61
C GLN A 548 24.28 -2.89 46.84
N GLY A 549 24.03 -3.96 47.59
CA GLY A 549 23.69 -5.26 47.04
C GLY A 549 22.19 -5.33 46.75
N ASN A 550 21.83 -6.06 45.70
CA ASN A 550 20.46 -6.39 45.35
C ASN A 550 20.43 -7.81 44.75
N VAL A 551 19.29 -8.25 44.24
CA VAL A 551 19.17 -9.52 43.50
C VAL A 551 18.74 -9.26 42.07
N CYS A 552 19.32 -10.01 41.13
CA CYS A 552 18.93 -9.98 39.73
C CYS A 552 17.46 -10.35 39.65
N LYS A 553 16.64 -9.47 39.08
CA LYS A 553 15.20 -9.72 38.96
C LYS A 553 14.84 -10.84 37.98
N LYS A 554 15.79 -11.21 37.10
CA LYS A 554 15.61 -12.29 36.11
C LYS A 554 16.08 -13.65 36.64
N CYS A 555 17.30 -13.76 37.20
CA CYS A 555 17.84 -15.05 37.66
C CYS A 555 18.01 -15.20 39.18
N ARG A 556 17.58 -14.20 39.97
CA ARG A 556 17.68 -14.17 41.44
C ARG A 556 19.10 -14.24 42.02
N LYS A 557 20.15 -14.33 41.19
CA LYS A 557 21.55 -14.24 41.64
C LYS A 557 21.83 -12.86 42.26
N PRO A 558 22.69 -12.77 43.28
CA PRO A 558 23.10 -11.48 43.86
C PRO A 558 23.65 -10.53 42.78
N ILE A 559 23.31 -9.25 42.86
CA ILE A 559 23.82 -8.17 41.99
C ILE A 559 24.23 -6.94 42.79
N GLY A 560 24.91 -5.98 42.18
CA GLY A 560 25.36 -4.77 42.87
C GLY A 560 26.60 -5.02 43.73
N GLY A 561 26.77 -4.24 44.80
CA GLY A 561 27.99 -4.20 45.61
C GLY A 561 27.81 -4.85 46.97
N VAL A 562 28.77 -5.69 47.37
CA VAL A 562 28.83 -6.25 48.73
C VAL A 562 29.46 -5.25 49.71
N ARG A 563 30.44 -4.47 49.23
CA ARG A 563 31.11 -3.34 49.91
C ARG A 563 31.62 -2.35 48.86
N TYR A 564 32.17 -1.21 49.30
CA TYR A 564 32.80 -0.23 48.39
C TYR A 564 33.85 -0.92 47.49
N ASN A 565 33.71 -0.78 46.16
CA ASN A 565 34.52 -1.43 45.13
C ASN A 565 34.49 -2.98 45.07
N VAL A 566 33.54 -3.64 45.72
CA VAL A 566 33.41 -5.11 45.68
C VAL A 566 32.06 -5.50 45.09
N LEU A 567 32.06 -6.03 43.88
CA LEU A 567 30.87 -6.58 43.22
C LEU A 567 30.43 -7.89 43.86
N ALA A 568 29.12 -8.14 43.82
CA ALA A 568 28.57 -9.45 44.11
C ALA A 568 29.15 -10.50 43.14
N GLU A 569 29.42 -11.71 43.64
CA GLU A 569 30.13 -12.77 42.91
C GLU A 569 29.50 -13.04 41.52
N GLY A 570 30.33 -13.10 40.49
CA GLY A 570 29.93 -13.31 39.09
C GLY A 570 29.28 -12.09 38.40
N ASN A 571 29.14 -10.96 39.08
CA ASN A 571 28.72 -9.73 38.44
C ASN A 571 29.89 -9.09 37.71
N ILE A 572 29.64 -8.67 36.49
CA ILE A 572 30.63 -7.99 35.66
C ILE A 572 30.10 -6.63 35.29
N LYS A 573 30.98 -5.64 35.23
CA LYS A 573 30.65 -4.36 34.61
C LYS A 573 30.35 -4.62 33.14
N TYR A 574 29.23 -4.09 32.63
CA TYR A 574 28.97 -4.15 31.20
C TYR A 574 29.82 -3.05 30.57
N GLU A 575 30.85 -3.45 29.83
CA GLU A 575 31.78 -2.49 29.22
C GLU A 575 31.19 -1.79 28.00
N GLY A 576 29.97 -2.17 27.58
CA GLY A 576 29.37 -1.71 26.34
C GLY A 576 29.90 -2.50 25.15
N GLU A 577 29.86 -3.83 25.22
CA GLU A 577 30.16 -4.65 24.05
C GLU A 577 28.93 -4.69 23.15
N ASP A 578 29.07 -4.15 21.95
CA ASP A 578 28.08 -4.13 20.90
C ASP A 578 27.89 -5.54 20.32
N MET A 579 26.71 -6.14 20.52
CA MET A 579 26.39 -7.48 20.02
C MET A 579 25.82 -7.46 18.59
N THR A 580 25.91 -6.33 17.89
CA THR A 580 25.42 -6.23 16.51
C THR A 580 26.20 -7.18 15.62
N GLN A 581 25.47 -8.09 14.98
CA GLN A 581 26.04 -9.12 14.13
C GLN A 581 26.23 -8.62 12.70
N LYS A 582 27.27 -9.12 12.05
CA LYS A 582 27.63 -8.87 10.64
C LYS A 582 26.91 -9.85 9.73
N GLY A 583 26.85 -9.56 8.44
CA GLY A 583 26.17 -10.41 7.46
C GLY A 583 24.64 -10.37 7.57
N HIS A 584 23.98 -11.39 7.01
CA HIS A 584 22.54 -11.58 7.00
C HIS A 584 22.10 -12.36 8.25
N ILE A 585 21.27 -11.77 9.10
CA ILE A 585 20.91 -12.32 10.43
C ILE A 585 19.41 -12.62 10.60
N LEU A 586 18.63 -12.55 9.52
CA LEU A 586 17.21 -12.88 9.58
C LEU A 586 17.03 -14.39 9.70
N GLU A 587 16.03 -14.79 10.49
CA GLU A 587 15.57 -16.18 10.52
C GLU A 587 14.93 -16.59 9.19
N ARG A 588 14.54 -17.86 9.09
CA ARG A 588 13.81 -18.42 7.94
C ARG A 588 12.61 -17.55 7.54
N ALA A 589 12.41 -17.40 6.23
CA ALA A 589 11.35 -16.56 5.66
C ALA A 589 9.94 -16.90 6.17
N ASP A 590 9.65 -18.17 6.46
CA ASP A 590 8.36 -18.66 6.98
C ASP A 590 7.98 -18.10 8.35
N LYS A 591 8.96 -17.60 9.13
CA LYS A 591 8.72 -16.96 10.43
C LYS A 591 8.49 -15.45 10.34
N SER A 592 8.84 -14.81 9.22
CA SER A 592 8.67 -13.37 9.03
C SER A 592 7.30 -13.07 8.45
N THR A 593 6.30 -12.84 9.30
CA THR A 593 4.91 -12.56 8.87
C THR A 593 4.66 -11.10 8.48
N ASP A 594 5.52 -10.18 8.92
CA ASP A 594 5.38 -8.74 8.70
C ASP A 594 6.74 -8.06 8.47
N LEU A 595 6.69 -6.82 7.96
CA LEU A 595 7.84 -5.92 7.82
C LEU A 595 7.86 -4.93 8.98
N PHE A 596 9.07 -4.60 9.45
CA PHE A 596 9.28 -3.64 10.53
C PHE A 596 10.15 -2.49 10.05
N PRO A 597 9.93 -1.25 10.52
CA PRO A 597 10.82 -0.14 10.20
C PRO A 597 12.20 -0.37 10.82
N GLU A 598 13.25 -0.02 10.09
CA GLU A 598 14.64 -0.17 10.53
C GLU A 598 15.34 1.18 10.44
N ARG A 599 15.89 1.66 11.56
CA ARG A 599 16.60 2.95 11.65
C ARG A 599 15.79 4.12 11.06
N SER A 600 16.19 4.66 9.91
CA SER A 600 15.49 5.79 9.24
C SER A 600 14.54 5.34 8.12
N LEU A 601 14.40 4.04 7.89
CA LEU A 601 13.55 3.46 6.87
C LEU A 601 12.14 3.22 7.40
N GLY A 602 11.14 3.71 6.66
CA GLY A 602 9.75 3.29 6.85
C GLY A 602 9.52 1.85 6.37
N ILE A 603 8.35 1.29 6.67
CA ILE A 603 8.01 -0.12 6.39
C ILE A 603 8.21 -0.49 4.91
N SER A 604 7.66 0.31 3.98
CA SER A 604 7.79 0.04 2.53
C SER A 604 9.23 0.16 2.04
N SER A 605 9.97 1.16 2.52
CA SER A 605 11.38 1.35 2.15
C SER A 605 12.26 0.22 2.67
N CYS A 606 12.01 -0.22 3.90
CA CYS A 606 12.66 -1.38 4.51
C CYS A 606 12.44 -2.64 3.66
N GLY A 607 11.19 -2.92 3.27
CA GLY A 607 10.87 -4.05 2.38
C GLY A 607 11.63 -4.00 1.06
N ILE A 608 11.68 -2.84 0.39
CA ILE A 608 12.41 -2.67 -0.87
C ILE A 608 13.92 -2.92 -0.68
N VAL A 609 14.56 -2.30 0.31
CA VAL A 609 16.01 -2.48 0.55
C VAL A 609 16.33 -3.93 0.93
N ARG A 610 15.46 -4.60 1.70
CA ARG A 610 15.58 -6.01 2.04
C ARG A 610 15.52 -6.90 0.79
N LEU A 611 14.54 -6.68 -0.09
CA LEU A 611 14.43 -7.36 -1.38
C LEU A 611 15.70 -7.18 -2.23
N LEU A 612 16.20 -5.94 -2.36
CA LEU A 612 17.42 -5.67 -3.13
C LEU A 612 18.65 -6.35 -2.53
N THR A 613 18.73 -6.46 -1.20
CA THR A 613 19.79 -7.20 -0.50
C THR A 613 19.74 -8.67 -0.87
N HIS A 614 18.57 -9.31 -0.79
CA HIS A 614 18.44 -10.73 -1.12
C HIS A 614 18.66 -11.02 -2.61
N LEU A 615 18.21 -10.15 -3.52
CA LEU A 615 18.54 -10.25 -4.94
C LEU A 615 20.05 -10.17 -5.17
N ALA A 616 20.75 -9.23 -4.51
CA ALA A 616 22.21 -9.11 -4.61
C ALA A 616 22.93 -10.34 -4.08
N MET A 617 22.47 -10.91 -2.96
CA MET A 617 23.02 -12.16 -2.41
C MET A 617 22.80 -13.37 -3.33
N LEU A 618 21.62 -13.47 -3.97
CA LEU A 618 21.33 -14.55 -4.89
C LEU A 618 22.19 -14.44 -6.16
N ILE A 619 22.37 -13.22 -6.67
CA ILE A 619 23.34 -12.96 -7.76
C ILE A 619 24.77 -13.29 -7.31
N GLY A 620 25.14 -12.90 -6.08
CA GLY A 620 26.45 -13.21 -5.49
C GLY A 620 26.73 -14.70 -5.33
N SER A 621 25.68 -15.49 -5.14
CA SER A 621 25.78 -16.96 -5.06
C SER A 621 26.20 -17.58 -6.41
N ASN A 622 25.89 -16.92 -7.53
CA ASN A 622 26.36 -17.30 -8.86
C ASN A 622 27.86 -16.98 -9.07
N THR A 623 28.43 -16.09 -8.27
CA THR A 623 29.85 -15.71 -8.29
C THR A 623 30.65 -16.57 -7.31
N ASN A 624 30.25 -16.62 -6.04
CA ASN A 624 30.86 -17.47 -5.01
C ASN A 624 29.84 -17.79 -3.91
N ILE A 625 29.21 -18.96 -4.02
CA ILE A 625 28.23 -19.46 -3.06
C ILE A 625 28.81 -19.68 -1.64
N ASN A 626 30.09 -20.03 -1.52
CA ASN A 626 30.70 -20.27 -0.21
C ASN A 626 30.80 -18.98 0.59
N ALA A 627 31.23 -17.88 -0.06
CA ALA A 627 31.31 -16.57 0.58
C ALA A 627 29.93 -16.08 1.03
N ILE A 628 28.89 -16.26 0.21
CA ILE A 628 27.51 -15.92 0.61
C ILE A 628 27.05 -16.79 1.78
N SER A 629 27.30 -18.10 1.74
CA SER A 629 26.93 -19.04 2.81
C SER A 629 27.55 -18.64 4.16
N GLU A 630 28.79 -18.14 4.16
CA GLU A 630 29.48 -17.67 5.36
C GLU A 630 28.91 -16.35 5.92
N THR A 631 28.27 -15.54 5.08
CA THR A 631 27.60 -14.30 5.52
C THR A 631 26.22 -14.53 6.15
N ILE A 632 25.65 -15.73 6.05
CA ILE A 632 24.30 -16.04 6.56
C ILE A 632 24.38 -16.61 7.99
N HIS A 633 23.61 -16.02 8.90
CA HIS A 633 23.47 -16.43 10.28
C HIS A 633 21.99 -16.61 10.65
N PRO A 634 21.59 -17.76 11.23
CA PRO A 634 22.41 -18.94 11.54
C PRO A 634 22.97 -19.63 10.29
N SER A 635 24.14 -20.26 10.41
CA SER A 635 24.82 -20.91 9.29
C SER A 635 23.95 -21.99 8.65
N ILE A 636 23.88 -21.97 7.33
CA ILE A 636 23.17 -22.96 6.50
C ILE A 636 24.15 -23.68 5.57
N ASN A 637 23.77 -24.84 5.06
CA ASN A 637 24.58 -25.53 4.05
C ASN A 637 24.54 -24.75 2.73
N LYS A 638 25.66 -24.71 2.00
CA LYS A 638 25.77 -23.96 0.74
C LYS A 638 24.72 -24.39 -0.30
N GLU A 639 24.38 -25.67 -0.34
CA GLU A 639 23.37 -26.22 -1.27
C GLU A 639 21.96 -25.68 -0.99
N GLN A 640 21.71 -25.18 0.23
CA GLN A 640 20.42 -24.62 0.64
C GLN A 640 20.33 -23.11 0.42
N VAL A 641 21.45 -22.43 0.12
CA VAL A 641 21.52 -20.98 -0.04
C VAL A 641 20.55 -20.46 -1.12
N PRO A 642 20.47 -21.06 -2.34
CA PRO A 642 19.58 -20.53 -3.37
C PRO A 642 18.10 -20.62 -2.98
N GLU A 643 17.68 -21.75 -2.38
CA GLU A 643 16.30 -21.93 -1.93
C GLU A 643 15.97 -20.98 -0.77
N PHE A 644 16.88 -20.84 0.20
CA PHE A 644 16.75 -19.92 1.32
C PHE A 644 16.52 -18.48 0.83
N LEU A 645 17.38 -17.98 -0.06
CA LEU A 645 17.29 -16.61 -0.58
C LEU A 645 16.03 -16.40 -1.44
N VAL A 646 15.62 -17.39 -2.23
CA VAL A 646 14.37 -17.28 -3.01
C VAL A 646 13.14 -17.24 -2.11
N GLN A 647 13.08 -18.06 -1.06
CA GLN A 647 11.99 -17.98 -0.08
C GLN A 647 11.90 -16.59 0.55
N HIS A 648 13.05 -15.97 0.85
CA HIS A 648 13.10 -14.59 1.31
C HIS A 648 12.62 -13.58 0.26
N ILE A 649 13.08 -13.68 -0.99
CA ILE A 649 12.67 -12.80 -2.10
C ILE A 649 11.16 -12.88 -2.34
N GLU A 650 10.59 -14.09 -2.39
CA GLU A 650 9.15 -14.29 -2.58
C GLU A 650 8.34 -13.72 -1.41
N ASN A 651 8.81 -13.94 -0.17
CA ASN A 651 8.17 -13.37 1.01
C ASN A 651 8.26 -11.83 0.98
N ASP A 652 9.39 -11.26 0.57
CA ASP A 652 9.56 -9.81 0.45
C ASP A 652 8.60 -9.19 -0.54
N ILE A 653 8.46 -9.78 -1.74
CA ILE A 653 7.50 -9.33 -2.76
C ILE A 653 6.08 -9.36 -2.20
N SER A 654 5.70 -10.45 -1.51
CA SER A 654 4.37 -10.59 -0.92
C SER A 654 4.11 -9.57 0.21
N LEU A 655 5.11 -9.31 1.07
CA LEU A 655 5.03 -8.33 2.14
C LEU A 655 5.00 -6.89 1.63
N ILE A 656 5.77 -6.57 0.58
CA ILE A 656 5.72 -5.27 -0.10
C ILE A 656 4.36 -5.08 -0.77
N SER A 657 3.84 -6.11 -1.45
CA SER A 657 2.50 -6.14 -2.05
C SER A 657 1.43 -5.80 -1.02
N LYS A 658 1.44 -6.48 0.13
CA LYS A 658 0.54 -6.22 1.27
C LYS A 658 0.67 -4.78 1.77
N THR A 659 1.89 -4.28 1.95
CA THR A 659 2.16 -2.95 2.53
C THR A 659 1.75 -1.83 1.58
N LEU A 660 1.99 -1.98 0.28
CA LEU A 660 1.65 -0.97 -0.72
C LEU A 660 0.21 -1.06 -1.24
N GLY A 661 -0.50 -2.15 -0.92
CA GLY A 661 -1.83 -2.42 -1.46
C GLY A 661 -1.82 -2.71 -2.96
N LYS A 662 -0.71 -3.21 -3.50
CA LYS A 662 -0.53 -3.53 -4.93
C LYS A 662 -0.41 -5.03 -5.12
N ASN A 663 -0.78 -5.56 -6.28
CA ASN A 663 -0.55 -6.98 -6.58
C ASN A 663 0.97 -7.24 -6.81
N GLU A 664 1.37 -8.50 -6.85
CA GLU A 664 2.80 -8.86 -6.97
C GLU A 664 3.40 -8.45 -8.33
N ASP A 665 2.62 -8.45 -9.42
CA ASP A 665 3.09 -8.00 -10.73
C ASP A 665 3.38 -6.50 -10.77
N ASP A 666 2.53 -5.69 -10.13
CA ASP A 666 2.74 -4.25 -9.95
C ASP A 666 4.00 -4.00 -9.10
N VAL A 667 4.21 -4.77 -8.04
CA VAL A 667 5.43 -4.67 -7.22
C VAL A 667 6.66 -5.00 -8.06
N LEU A 668 6.65 -6.08 -8.85
CA LEU A 668 7.75 -6.40 -9.75
C LEU A 668 8.01 -5.25 -10.74
N LEU A 669 6.98 -4.75 -11.40
CA LEU A 669 7.10 -3.63 -12.34
C LEU A 669 7.63 -2.35 -11.64
N MET A 670 7.21 -2.09 -10.40
CA MET A 670 7.74 -1.01 -9.58
C MET A 670 9.24 -1.15 -9.32
N ILE A 671 9.73 -2.35 -8.97
CA ILE A 671 11.17 -2.57 -8.75
C ILE A 671 11.96 -2.38 -10.06
N HIS A 672 11.42 -2.83 -11.20
CA HIS A 672 12.01 -2.56 -12.51
C HIS A 672 12.09 -1.05 -12.83
N CYS A 673 11.04 -0.29 -12.50
CA CYS A 673 11.04 1.16 -12.62
C CYS A 673 12.09 1.83 -11.72
N LEU A 674 12.21 1.35 -10.46
CA LEU A 674 13.17 1.86 -9.49
C LEU A 674 14.61 1.70 -10.00
N PHE A 675 14.94 0.58 -10.65
CA PHE A 675 16.25 0.40 -11.28
C PHE A 675 16.52 1.46 -12.35
N GLY A 676 15.54 1.75 -13.19
CA GLY A 676 15.62 2.81 -14.19
C GLY A 676 15.82 4.20 -13.58
N GLU A 677 15.08 4.53 -12.52
CA GLU A 677 15.20 5.80 -11.82
C GLU A 677 16.58 5.99 -11.17
N ILE A 678 17.07 4.99 -10.43
CA ILE A 678 18.40 5.02 -9.83
C ILE A 678 19.47 5.17 -10.92
N CYS A 679 19.36 4.43 -12.03
CA CYS A 679 20.30 4.56 -13.14
C CYS A 679 20.28 5.97 -13.74
N ASN A 680 19.10 6.58 -13.89
CA ASN A 680 18.96 7.91 -14.48
C ASN A 680 19.65 8.99 -13.62
N ASP A 681 19.55 8.88 -12.30
CA ASP A 681 20.05 9.88 -11.37
C ASP A 681 21.57 9.85 -11.11
N ILE A 682 22.26 8.75 -11.45
CA ILE A 682 23.74 8.61 -11.30
C ILE A 682 24.55 9.69 -12.06
N ASN A 683 23.90 10.48 -12.92
CA ASN A 683 24.53 11.58 -13.65
C ASN A 683 24.42 12.95 -12.95
N ALA A 684 23.60 13.10 -11.90
CA ALA A 684 23.23 14.40 -11.36
C ALA A 684 24.17 14.91 -10.26
N HIS A 685 24.52 14.11 -9.24
CA HIS A 685 25.08 14.65 -7.98
C HIS A 685 26.09 13.76 -7.19
N ASP A 686 26.81 12.82 -7.80
CA ASP A 686 27.56 11.80 -7.03
C ASP A 686 29.00 12.18 -6.60
N GLU A 687 29.12 13.16 -5.70
CA GLU A 687 30.31 13.32 -4.83
C GLU A 687 30.15 12.63 -3.45
N GLU A 688 28.92 12.24 -3.08
CA GLU A 688 28.58 11.83 -1.69
C GLU A 688 29.04 10.41 -1.28
N LEU A 689 29.48 9.55 -2.20
CA LEU A 689 29.86 8.14 -1.92
C LEU A 689 31.36 7.84 -2.08
N SER A 690 32.22 8.84 -1.97
CA SER A 690 33.67 8.68 -2.11
C SER A 690 34.36 7.87 -0.99
N ASN A 691 33.64 7.56 0.09
CA ASN A 691 34.18 6.85 1.24
C ASN A 691 33.98 5.32 1.13
N ASP A 692 35.08 4.57 1.17
CA ASP A 692 35.07 3.10 1.15
C ASP A 692 34.26 2.51 2.34
N SER A 693 34.20 3.17 3.51
CA SER A 693 33.42 2.67 4.65
C SER A 693 31.93 2.53 4.37
N ILE A 694 31.38 3.44 3.56
CA ILE A 694 29.98 3.47 3.15
C ILE A 694 29.74 2.42 2.06
N CYS A 695 30.64 2.31 1.08
CA CYS A 695 30.53 1.32 0.00
C CYS A 695 30.61 -0.14 0.49
N PHE A 696 31.36 -0.39 1.57
CA PHE A 696 31.51 -1.72 2.17
C PHE A 696 30.71 -1.92 3.45
N LEU A 697 29.90 -0.94 3.87
CA LEU A 697 29.05 -1.01 5.08
C LEU A 697 29.84 -1.49 6.31
N MET A 698 31.03 -0.92 6.52
CA MET A 698 32.01 -1.45 7.48
C MET A 698 31.57 -1.30 8.94
N ASP A 699 30.76 -0.28 9.23
CA ASP A 699 30.31 0.08 10.57
C ASP A 699 28.86 0.59 10.57
N LYS A 700 28.26 0.68 11.78
CA LYS A 700 26.86 1.07 11.98
C LYS A 700 26.53 2.44 11.41
N THR A 701 27.44 3.40 11.54
CA THR A 701 27.24 4.78 11.06
C THR A 701 27.23 4.80 9.54
N SER A 702 28.21 4.14 8.93
CA SER A 702 28.31 3.98 7.48
C SER A 702 27.06 3.29 6.90
N ARG A 703 26.58 2.21 7.54
CA ARG A 703 25.33 1.53 7.14
C ARG A 703 24.11 2.44 7.26
N ALA A 704 23.92 3.08 8.42
CA ALA A 704 22.76 3.94 8.66
C ALA A 704 22.74 5.15 7.72
N GLN A 705 23.91 5.73 7.43
CA GLN A 705 24.06 6.83 6.49
C GLN A 705 23.72 6.38 5.06
N TRP A 706 24.22 5.22 4.63
CA TRP A 706 23.90 4.68 3.31
C TRP A 706 22.39 4.43 3.14
N GLU A 707 21.75 3.78 4.11
CA GLU A 707 20.31 3.52 4.08
C GLU A 707 19.50 4.81 4.04
N HIS A 708 19.88 5.80 4.86
CA HIS A 708 19.22 7.10 4.87
C HIS A 708 19.30 7.77 3.49
N ASN A 709 20.49 7.76 2.88
CA ASN A 709 20.73 8.43 1.60
C ASN A 709 20.00 7.74 0.45
N LEU A 710 20.07 6.39 0.36
CA LEU A 710 19.33 5.62 -0.63
C LEU A 710 17.82 5.87 -0.51
N ASN A 711 17.30 5.88 0.72
CA ASN A 711 15.88 6.05 0.99
C ASN A 711 15.39 7.46 0.64
N LYS A 712 16.11 8.49 1.10
CA LYS A 712 15.75 9.89 0.89
C LYS A 712 15.84 10.30 -0.57
N ARG A 713 16.85 9.82 -1.30
CA ARG A 713 17.12 10.23 -2.68
C ARG A 713 16.23 9.50 -3.68
N HIS A 714 16.10 8.18 -3.54
CA HIS A 714 15.45 7.35 -4.55
C HIS A 714 14.14 6.75 -4.06
N ILE A 715 14.12 6.03 -2.93
CA ILE A 715 12.97 5.18 -2.59
C ILE A 715 11.72 6.00 -2.22
N ILE A 716 11.84 7.03 -1.37
CA ILE A 716 10.68 7.85 -0.98
C ILE A 716 10.12 8.60 -2.20
N THR A 717 10.99 9.24 -2.98
CA THR A 717 10.60 9.98 -4.18
C THR A 717 9.90 9.07 -5.20
N PHE A 718 10.45 7.87 -5.41
CA PHE A 718 9.86 6.84 -6.25
C PHE A 718 8.47 6.42 -5.76
N LEU A 719 8.32 6.10 -4.47
CA LEU A 719 7.04 5.70 -3.86
C LEU A 719 5.99 6.83 -3.94
N GLU A 720 6.40 8.10 -3.86
CA GLU A 720 5.51 9.24 -4.06
C GLU A 720 4.91 9.25 -5.48
N ASN A 721 5.67 8.83 -6.50
CA ASN A 721 5.25 8.83 -7.91
C ASN A 721 4.81 7.47 -8.49
N ALA A 722 4.86 6.39 -7.70
CA ALA A 722 4.65 5.02 -8.16
C ALA A 722 3.36 4.79 -8.96
N ASP A 723 2.21 5.34 -8.51
CA ASP A 723 0.93 5.16 -9.23
C ASP A 723 0.92 5.80 -10.62
N ASN A 724 1.63 6.92 -10.82
CA ASN A 724 1.76 7.53 -12.14
C ASN A 724 2.63 6.65 -13.04
N MET A 725 3.76 6.16 -12.51
CA MET A 725 4.67 5.31 -13.27
C MET A 725 4.03 3.98 -13.68
N LEU A 726 3.25 3.36 -12.79
CA LEU A 726 2.50 2.14 -13.10
C LEU A 726 1.46 2.38 -14.19
N ARG A 727 0.76 3.52 -14.17
CA ARG A 727 -0.14 3.91 -15.27
C ARG A 727 0.60 4.09 -16.58
N ASP A 728 1.70 4.83 -16.57
CA ASP A 728 2.50 5.06 -17.79
C ASP A 728 3.03 3.74 -18.38
N CYS A 729 3.51 2.81 -17.53
CA CYS A 729 3.96 1.50 -17.98
C CYS A 729 2.79 0.65 -18.50
N SER A 730 1.64 0.66 -17.83
CA SER A 730 0.44 -0.04 -18.28
C SER A 730 -0.04 0.48 -19.64
N ASP A 731 -0.01 1.79 -19.86
CA ASP A 731 -0.38 2.41 -21.14
C ASP A 731 0.60 2.04 -22.26
N LYS A 732 1.90 1.91 -21.94
CA LYS A 732 2.90 1.44 -22.91
C LYS A 732 2.68 -0.03 -23.24
N LEU A 733 2.44 -0.89 -22.24
CA LEU A 733 2.15 -2.32 -22.45
C LEU A 733 0.88 -2.53 -23.26
N ALA A 734 -0.17 -1.75 -22.99
CA ALA A 734 -1.44 -1.82 -23.72
C ALA A 734 -1.29 -1.45 -25.21
N LYS A 735 -0.32 -0.60 -25.55
CA LYS A 735 -0.02 -0.17 -26.93
C LYS A 735 1.04 -1.04 -27.61
N ASP A 736 1.67 -1.96 -26.88
CA ASP A 736 2.76 -2.77 -27.41
C ASP A 736 2.21 -3.83 -28.37
N ASP A 737 2.62 -3.73 -29.63
CA ASP A 737 2.18 -4.61 -30.71
C ASP A 737 2.64 -6.07 -30.55
N HIS A 738 3.67 -6.32 -29.75
CA HIS A 738 4.28 -7.65 -29.54
C HIS A 738 3.58 -8.48 -28.45
N LEU A 739 3.03 -7.86 -27.41
CA LEU A 739 2.46 -8.55 -26.24
C LEU A 739 1.04 -8.09 -25.88
N GLY A 740 0.68 -6.83 -26.13
CA GLY A 740 -0.63 -6.26 -25.76
C GLY A 740 -1.83 -6.76 -26.57
N LYS A 741 -1.66 -7.79 -27.40
CA LYS A 741 -2.70 -8.31 -28.31
C LYS A 741 -3.38 -9.57 -27.82
N SER A 742 -2.90 -10.23 -26.76
CA SER A 742 -3.58 -11.40 -26.23
C SER A 742 -4.99 -11.01 -25.76
N PRO A 743 -6.01 -11.87 -25.91
CA PRO A 743 -7.35 -11.54 -25.46
C PRO A 743 -7.44 -11.26 -23.96
N LEU A 744 -6.62 -11.96 -23.15
CA LEU A 744 -6.49 -11.68 -21.73
C LEU A 744 -5.91 -10.27 -21.49
N ASP A 745 -4.87 -9.87 -22.21
CA ASP A 745 -4.29 -8.54 -22.07
C ASP A 745 -5.27 -7.43 -22.46
N ARG A 746 -6.06 -7.60 -23.52
CA ARG A 746 -7.13 -6.64 -23.89
C ARG A 746 -8.17 -6.47 -22.78
N LEU A 747 -8.54 -7.58 -22.14
CA LEU A 747 -9.43 -7.55 -20.98
C LEU A 747 -8.78 -6.81 -19.80
N LEU A 748 -7.50 -7.06 -19.51
CA LEU A 748 -6.78 -6.45 -18.39
C LEU A 748 -6.44 -4.96 -18.61
N PHE A 749 -6.14 -4.55 -19.83
CA PHE A 749 -5.87 -3.16 -20.20
C PHE A 749 -7.14 -2.38 -20.56
N GLU A 750 -8.29 -3.06 -20.59
CA GLU A 750 -9.60 -2.46 -20.84
C GLU A 750 -9.68 -1.70 -22.18
N THR A 751 -9.05 -2.26 -23.22
CA THR A 751 -8.96 -1.64 -24.55
C THR A 751 -10.23 -1.77 -25.39
N ASP A 752 -11.15 -2.65 -24.99
CA ASP A 752 -12.38 -2.93 -25.72
C ASP A 752 -13.37 -1.77 -25.62
N LYS A 753 -13.93 -1.37 -26.76
CA LYS A 753 -14.95 -0.34 -26.85
C LYS A 753 -16.32 -0.99 -27.02
N TYR A 754 -17.31 -0.43 -26.34
CA TYR A 754 -18.70 -0.85 -26.46
C TYR A 754 -19.57 0.36 -26.73
N ASP A 755 -20.22 0.34 -27.90
CA ASP A 755 -21.08 1.41 -28.38
C ASP A 755 -22.57 1.10 -28.17
N GLY A 756 -22.90 0.08 -27.36
CA GLY A 756 -24.27 -0.29 -27.03
C GLY A 756 -24.82 0.40 -25.79
N SER A 757 -26.16 0.42 -25.67
CA SER A 757 -26.88 1.09 -24.58
C SER A 757 -27.24 0.18 -23.39
N ILE A 758 -27.00 -1.13 -23.50
CA ILE A 758 -27.29 -2.10 -22.43
C ILE A 758 -26.21 -1.98 -21.34
N LEU A 759 -26.62 -1.56 -20.14
CA LEU A 759 -25.70 -1.35 -19.02
C LEU A 759 -24.97 -2.64 -18.62
N TRP A 760 -25.67 -3.78 -18.63
CA TRP A 760 -25.12 -5.09 -18.28
C TRP A 760 -24.01 -5.58 -19.24
N GLU A 761 -24.07 -5.17 -20.51
CA GLU A 761 -23.07 -5.52 -21.53
C GLU A 761 -21.96 -4.47 -21.65
N ASN A 762 -22.08 -3.33 -20.96
CA ASN A 762 -21.11 -2.25 -21.06
C ASN A 762 -19.83 -2.59 -20.25
N PRO A 763 -18.65 -2.72 -20.88
CA PRO A 763 -17.40 -3.04 -20.19
C PRO A 763 -17.01 -2.04 -19.10
N SER A 764 -17.50 -0.78 -19.20
CA SER A 764 -17.27 0.25 -18.17
C SER A 764 -17.85 -0.13 -16.81
N VAL A 765 -18.93 -0.93 -16.80
CA VAL A 765 -19.59 -1.47 -15.60
C VAL A 765 -18.79 -2.60 -14.97
N TRP A 766 -17.97 -3.27 -15.77
CA TRP A 766 -17.13 -4.41 -15.37
C TRP A 766 -15.65 -4.04 -15.33
N ARG A 767 -15.36 -2.78 -14.98
CA ARG A 767 -14.00 -2.32 -14.73
C ARG A 767 -13.51 -2.72 -13.36
N TYR A 768 -12.25 -3.12 -13.31
CA TYR A 768 -11.59 -3.32 -12.03
C TYR A 768 -11.50 -1.98 -11.29
N ARG A 769 -11.82 -2.00 -9.99
CA ARG A 769 -11.68 -0.85 -9.10
C ARG A 769 -10.90 -1.31 -7.87
N GLU A 770 -9.72 -0.72 -7.68
CA GLU A 770 -8.92 -0.94 -6.47
C GLU A 770 -9.71 -0.43 -5.25
N HIS A 771 -9.86 -1.26 -4.23
CA HIS A 771 -10.50 -0.85 -2.99
C HIS A 771 -9.56 0.06 -2.20
N VAL A 772 -10.09 1.18 -1.70
CA VAL A 772 -9.32 2.10 -0.87
C VAL A 772 -9.04 1.44 0.48
N SER A 773 -7.81 1.00 0.68
CA SER A 773 -7.32 0.44 1.94
C SER A 773 -6.80 1.54 2.87
N LEU A 774 -6.61 1.20 4.15
CA LEU A 774 -5.93 2.09 5.10
C LEU A 774 -4.50 2.42 4.65
N GLU A 775 -3.79 1.47 4.05
CA GLU A 775 -2.45 1.68 3.51
C GLU A 775 -2.44 2.62 2.30
N HIS A 776 -3.44 2.50 1.43
CA HIS A 776 -3.64 3.45 0.32
C HIS A 776 -3.85 4.87 0.87
N LEU A 777 -4.65 5.02 1.92
CA LEU A 777 -4.85 6.31 2.60
C LEU A 777 -3.54 6.81 3.24
N LYS A 778 -2.80 5.95 3.94
CA LYS A 778 -1.49 6.28 4.55
C LYS A 778 -0.50 6.81 3.52
N THR A 779 -0.36 6.08 2.42
CA THR A 779 0.50 6.46 1.28
C THR A 779 0.04 7.77 0.66
N THR A 780 -1.26 7.98 0.46
CA THR A 780 -1.82 9.22 -0.09
C THR A 780 -1.56 10.42 0.82
N ILE A 781 -1.75 10.26 2.14
CA ILE A 781 -1.51 11.33 3.12
C ILE A 781 -0.02 11.65 3.24
N MET A 782 0.88 10.67 3.11
CA MET A 782 2.33 10.91 3.07
C MET A 782 2.74 11.84 1.91
N LYS A 783 2.11 11.70 0.73
CA LYS A 783 2.35 12.56 -0.45
C LYS A 783 1.89 14.01 -0.22
N ILE A 784 0.83 14.22 0.57
CA ILE A 784 0.25 15.54 0.85
C ILE A 784 0.98 16.17 2.05
N LYS A 785 2.18 16.71 1.81
CA LYS A 785 3.02 17.34 2.86
C LYS A 785 2.25 18.40 3.67
N GLN A 786 2.45 18.39 5.00
CA GLN A 786 2.10 19.41 6.01
C GLN A 786 0.62 19.74 6.30
N LYS A 787 -0.39 19.23 5.57
CA LYS A 787 -1.78 19.69 5.76
C LYS A 787 -2.59 18.96 6.83
N TYR A 788 -2.30 17.69 7.14
CA TYR A 788 -3.15 16.84 7.99
C TYR A 788 -2.39 16.17 9.14
N THR A 789 -1.83 16.98 10.04
CA THR A 789 -0.98 16.51 11.16
C THR A 789 -1.65 15.46 12.04
N VAL A 790 -2.89 15.70 12.50
CA VAL A 790 -3.62 14.75 13.35
C VAL A 790 -3.88 13.42 12.65
N LEU A 791 -4.32 13.46 11.39
CA LEU A 791 -4.59 12.25 10.62
C LEU A 791 -3.31 11.44 10.42
N ARG A 792 -2.18 12.11 10.18
CA ARG A 792 -0.87 11.45 10.07
C ARG A 792 -0.46 10.79 11.39
N LEU A 793 -0.61 11.49 12.52
CA LEU A 793 -0.36 10.92 13.85
C LEU A 793 -1.16 9.64 14.08
N PHE A 794 -2.44 9.65 13.69
CA PHE A 794 -3.29 8.46 13.78
C PHE A 794 -2.82 7.33 12.86
N LEU A 795 -2.56 7.61 11.58
CA LEU A 795 -2.15 6.59 10.60
C LEU A 795 -0.77 5.97 10.88
N ASP A 796 0.12 6.74 11.52
CA ASP A 796 1.44 6.25 11.94
C ASP A 796 1.30 5.20 13.06
N GLU A 797 0.35 5.37 14.00
CA GLU A 797 0.16 4.49 15.16
C GLU A 797 -1.06 3.55 15.03
N GLU A 798 -1.80 3.58 13.92
CA GLU A 798 -3.11 2.89 13.77
C GLU A 798 -3.04 1.41 14.12
N HIS A 799 -1.98 0.74 13.70
CA HIS A 799 -1.73 -0.68 13.93
C HIS A 799 -1.66 -1.03 15.43
N PHE A 800 -1.33 -0.08 16.30
CA PHE A 800 -1.46 -0.24 17.76
C PHE A 800 -2.83 0.21 18.25
N LEU A 801 -3.35 1.33 17.73
CA LEU A 801 -4.60 1.95 18.19
C LEU A 801 -5.81 1.02 18.06
N ARG A 802 -5.86 0.19 17.02
CA ARG A 802 -6.95 -0.79 16.83
C ARG A 802 -7.09 -1.79 17.98
N TYR A 803 -6.02 -2.07 18.71
CA TYR A 803 -6.03 -3.03 19.82
C TYR A 803 -6.37 -2.38 21.16
N LEU A 804 -6.47 -1.05 21.22
CA LEU A 804 -6.93 -0.33 22.41
C LEU A 804 -8.37 -0.69 22.79
N GLN A 805 -9.19 -1.08 21.82
CA GLN A 805 -10.56 -1.55 22.06
C GLN A 805 -10.60 -2.78 23.00
N TYR A 806 -9.52 -3.55 23.07
CA TYR A 806 -9.41 -4.75 23.92
C TYR A 806 -8.91 -4.42 25.33
N VAL A 807 -8.43 -3.21 25.60
CA VAL A 807 -7.95 -2.81 26.94
C VAL A 807 -9.02 -3.01 28.04
N PRO A 808 -10.29 -2.61 27.86
CA PRO A 808 -11.33 -2.88 28.84
C PRO A 808 -11.52 -4.39 29.10
N SER A 809 -11.54 -5.20 28.05
CA SER A 809 -11.68 -6.66 28.12
C SER A 809 -10.49 -7.31 28.83
N ILE A 810 -9.26 -6.87 28.54
CA ILE A 810 -8.03 -7.32 29.23
C ILE A 810 -8.10 -6.98 30.72
N ILE A 811 -8.47 -5.76 31.08
CA ILE A 811 -8.63 -5.36 32.49
C ILE A 811 -9.75 -6.17 33.15
N ARG A 812 -10.84 -6.45 32.43
CA ARG A 812 -11.96 -7.27 32.94
C ARG A 812 -11.52 -8.70 33.19
N LEU A 813 -10.80 -9.32 32.25
CA LEU A 813 -10.18 -10.63 32.40
C LEU A 813 -9.30 -10.69 33.65
N GLN A 814 -8.38 -9.74 33.78
CA GLN A 814 -7.48 -9.66 34.94
C GLN A 814 -8.27 -9.52 36.24
N LYS A 815 -9.32 -8.70 36.28
CA LYS A 815 -10.20 -8.57 37.46
C LYS A 815 -10.92 -9.88 37.79
N MET A 816 -11.44 -10.59 36.80
CA MET A 816 -12.11 -11.88 37.00
C MET A 816 -11.13 -12.93 37.54
N LEU A 817 -9.94 -13.03 36.94
CA LEU A 817 -8.89 -13.93 37.40
C LEU A 817 -8.42 -13.59 38.82
N ILE A 818 -8.18 -12.31 39.11
CA ILE A 818 -7.83 -11.85 40.47
C ILE A 818 -8.96 -12.18 41.44
N GLN A 819 -10.22 -11.86 41.13
CA GLN A 819 -11.33 -12.15 42.04
C GLN A 819 -11.51 -13.65 42.31
N ARG A 820 -11.31 -14.48 41.28
CA ARG A 820 -11.48 -15.93 41.38
C ARG A 820 -10.35 -16.60 42.16
N TYR A 821 -9.11 -16.17 41.93
CA TYR A 821 -7.92 -16.87 42.44
C TYR A 821 -7.18 -16.13 43.56
N LYS A 822 -7.53 -14.88 43.87
CA LYS A 822 -6.96 -14.14 45.00
C LYS A 822 -7.13 -14.94 46.29
N SER A 823 -6.01 -15.16 46.98
CA SER A 823 -5.93 -15.95 48.21
C SER A 823 -6.30 -17.43 48.06
N ARG A 824 -6.41 -17.96 46.83
CA ARG A 824 -6.69 -19.38 46.54
C ARG A 824 -5.57 -20.09 45.80
N LEU A 825 -4.81 -19.36 44.98
CA LEU A 825 -3.59 -19.85 44.36
C LEU A 825 -2.40 -19.05 44.90
N ASP A 826 -1.37 -19.75 45.33
CA ASP A 826 -0.07 -19.14 45.50
C ASP A 826 0.67 -19.00 44.15
N LYS A 827 1.87 -18.41 44.18
CA LYS A 827 2.62 -18.12 42.96
C LYS A 827 3.07 -19.40 42.23
N ILE A 828 3.42 -20.46 42.95
CA ILE A 828 3.88 -21.73 42.36
C ILE A 828 2.67 -22.43 41.75
N GLU A 829 1.57 -22.48 42.50
CA GLU A 829 0.32 -23.07 42.03
C GLU A 829 -0.21 -22.36 40.77
N ALA A 830 -0.11 -21.02 40.70
CA ALA A 830 -0.51 -20.25 39.52
C ALA A 830 0.36 -20.52 38.28
N SER A 831 1.62 -20.90 38.45
CA SER A 831 2.51 -21.31 37.34
C SER A 831 2.23 -22.74 36.86
N ASP A 832 1.55 -23.56 37.68
CA ASP A 832 1.12 -24.93 37.31
C ASP A 832 -0.35 -25.01 36.88
N TYR A 833 -1.15 -23.96 37.13
CA TYR A 833 -2.57 -23.90 36.81
C TYR A 833 -2.81 -23.43 35.36
N THR A 834 -3.15 -24.37 34.47
CA THR A 834 -3.27 -24.10 33.03
C THR A 834 -4.59 -23.43 32.65
N LEU A 835 -4.60 -22.76 31.50
CA LEU A 835 -5.81 -22.15 30.94
C LEU A 835 -6.93 -23.16 30.67
N ALA A 836 -6.63 -24.42 30.34
CA ALA A 836 -7.64 -25.48 30.27
C ALA A 836 -8.43 -25.63 31.58
N ARG A 837 -7.72 -25.67 32.73
CA ARG A 837 -8.35 -25.75 34.05
C ARG A 837 -9.11 -24.48 34.41
N VAL A 838 -8.57 -23.32 34.03
CA VAL A 838 -9.28 -22.05 34.21
C VAL A 838 -10.59 -22.05 33.43
N LYS A 839 -10.58 -22.53 32.18
CA LYS A 839 -11.80 -22.67 31.37
C LYS A 839 -12.82 -23.57 32.05
N GLU A 840 -12.42 -24.75 32.53
CA GLU A 840 -13.30 -25.66 33.30
C GLU A 840 -13.90 -24.99 34.56
N ASP A 841 -13.14 -24.13 35.23
CA ASP A 841 -13.63 -23.39 36.40
C ASP A 841 -14.65 -22.31 36.06
N PHE A 842 -14.56 -21.72 34.86
CA PHE A 842 -15.53 -20.73 34.38
C PHE A 842 -16.72 -21.38 33.67
N GLU A 843 -16.56 -22.57 33.08
CA GLU A 843 -17.67 -23.36 32.51
C GLU A 843 -18.74 -23.69 33.55
N LYS A 844 -18.34 -23.89 34.81
CA LYS A 844 -19.24 -24.12 35.95
C LYS A 844 -20.04 -22.88 36.36
N ASP A 845 -19.71 -21.70 35.83
CA ASP A 845 -20.33 -20.42 36.14
C ASP A 845 -20.94 -19.83 34.87
N GLU A 846 -22.15 -20.30 34.51
CA GLU A 846 -22.84 -19.95 33.26
C GLU A 846 -22.92 -18.44 33.00
N ASN A 847 -23.00 -17.62 34.06
CA ASN A 847 -23.08 -16.16 33.96
C ASN A 847 -21.74 -15.50 33.57
N LEU A 848 -20.61 -16.09 33.96
CA LEU A 848 -19.27 -15.53 33.72
C LEU A 848 -18.52 -16.25 32.59
N ASN A 849 -18.96 -17.44 32.17
CA ASN A 849 -18.27 -18.23 31.16
C ASN A 849 -18.15 -17.49 29.81
N SER A 850 -19.27 -16.98 29.28
CA SER A 850 -19.27 -16.28 28.00
C SER A 850 -18.41 -15.02 28.03
N GLU A 851 -18.48 -14.25 29.13
CA GLU A 851 -17.66 -13.04 29.32
C GLU A 851 -16.17 -13.39 29.46
N PHE A 852 -15.84 -14.47 30.16
CA PHE A 852 -14.46 -14.94 30.31
C PHE A 852 -13.85 -15.34 28.97
N VAL A 853 -14.56 -16.16 28.19
CA VAL A 853 -14.10 -16.65 26.88
C VAL A 853 -13.85 -15.46 25.94
N GLU A 854 -14.80 -14.53 25.86
CA GLU A 854 -14.65 -13.31 25.04
C GLU A 854 -13.45 -12.47 25.48
N CYS A 855 -13.28 -12.23 26.78
CA CYS A 855 -12.16 -11.43 27.28
C CYS A 855 -10.80 -12.13 27.07
N LEU A 856 -10.75 -13.45 27.18
CA LEU A 856 -9.55 -14.25 26.91
C LEU A 856 -9.17 -14.17 25.43
N GLU A 857 -10.12 -14.32 24.51
CA GLU A 857 -9.88 -14.15 23.08
C GLU A 857 -9.34 -12.76 22.75
N HIS A 858 -9.89 -11.71 23.34
CA HIS A 858 -9.40 -10.34 23.18
C HIS A 858 -7.97 -10.15 23.70
N PHE A 859 -7.62 -10.78 24.82
CA PHE A 859 -6.25 -10.78 25.33
C PHE A 859 -5.28 -11.45 24.36
N ILE A 860 -5.62 -12.64 23.85
CA ILE A 860 -4.80 -13.39 22.90
C ILE A 860 -4.59 -12.58 21.62
N LYS A 861 -5.68 -12.03 21.05
CA LYS A 861 -5.62 -11.19 19.84
C LYS A 861 -4.73 -9.97 20.03
N ALA A 862 -4.85 -9.26 21.15
CA ALA A 862 -4.00 -8.12 21.45
C ALA A 862 -2.52 -8.52 21.59
N TRP A 863 -2.25 -9.60 22.33
CA TRP A 863 -0.91 -10.13 22.56
C TRP A 863 -0.19 -10.51 21.26
N GLU A 864 -0.80 -11.39 20.46
CA GLU A 864 -0.22 -11.86 19.20
C GLU A 864 0.08 -10.73 18.24
N SER A 865 -0.73 -9.67 18.28
CA SER A 865 -0.61 -8.55 17.35
C SER A 865 0.47 -7.54 17.70
N VAL A 866 0.85 -7.41 18.98
CA VAL A 866 1.79 -6.37 19.42
C VAL A 866 3.09 -6.92 20.00
N ARG A 867 3.19 -8.22 20.30
CA ARG A 867 4.36 -8.83 20.94
C ARG A 867 5.68 -8.58 20.20
N GLU A 868 5.68 -8.55 18.85
CA GLU A 868 6.89 -8.27 18.08
C GLU A 868 7.33 -6.79 18.22
N SER A 869 6.37 -5.86 18.27
CA SER A 869 6.67 -4.43 18.50
C SER A 869 7.07 -4.10 19.93
N MET A 870 6.89 -5.05 20.85
CA MET A 870 7.32 -4.93 22.23
C MET A 870 8.76 -5.42 22.44
N ILE A 871 9.43 -5.94 21.41
CA ILE A 871 10.85 -6.32 21.50
C ILE A 871 11.66 -5.07 21.90
N GLY A 872 12.48 -5.21 22.94
CA GLY A 872 13.23 -4.09 23.50
C GLY A 872 12.39 -3.05 24.27
N TYR A 873 11.06 -3.22 24.38
CA TYR A 873 10.21 -2.28 25.10
C TYR A 873 10.55 -2.24 26.59
N ILE A 874 10.68 -1.02 27.11
CA ILE A 874 11.08 -0.74 28.48
C ILE A 874 10.05 0.21 29.09
N CYS A 875 9.63 -0.06 30.32
CA CYS A 875 8.80 0.87 31.08
C CYS A 875 9.16 0.89 32.57
N ALA A 876 8.73 1.95 33.25
CA ALA A 876 8.84 2.06 34.70
C ALA A 876 7.65 1.36 35.37
N ALA A 877 7.93 0.44 36.29
CA ALA A 877 6.93 -0.29 37.06
C ALA A 877 7.38 -0.46 38.51
N GLY A 878 6.57 0.02 39.46
CA GLY A 878 6.83 -0.12 40.90
C GLY A 878 8.18 0.46 41.36
N GLY A 879 8.63 1.58 40.76
CA GLY A 879 9.91 2.22 41.09
C GLY A 879 11.15 1.59 40.43
N HIS A 880 10.96 0.70 39.45
CA HIS A 880 12.05 0.03 38.72
C HIS A 880 11.80 0.00 37.23
N VAL A 881 12.87 -0.21 36.45
CA VAL A 881 12.78 -0.43 35.00
C VAL A 881 12.51 -1.91 34.73
N VAL A 882 11.44 -2.20 34.00
CA VAL A 882 11.10 -3.54 33.51
C VAL A 882 11.20 -3.56 31.99
N GLN A 883 11.71 -4.66 31.45
CA GLN A 883 11.97 -4.83 30.02
C GLN A 883 11.22 -6.06 29.52
N PHE A 884 10.70 -5.96 28.30
CA PHE A 884 10.28 -7.12 27.53
C PHE A 884 11.40 -8.14 27.40
N LYS A 885 11.07 -9.41 27.55
CA LYS A 885 12.04 -10.50 27.50
C LYS A 885 11.81 -11.35 26.26
N ASP A 886 12.89 -11.79 25.62
CA ASP A 886 12.80 -12.65 24.43
C ASP A 886 12.06 -13.97 24.69
N GLU A 887 12.06 -14.45 25.93
CA GLU A 887 11.29 -15.63 26.35
C GLU A 887 9.77 -15.46 26.15
N PHE A 888 9.27 -14.22 26.16
CA PHE A 888 7.87 -13.94 25.87
C PHE A 888 7.59 -13.90 24.38
N ARG A 889 8.55 -13.48 23.55
CA ARG A 889 8.37 -13.30 22.10
C ARG A 889 7.68 -14.49 21.42
N ASN A 890 8.18 -15.70 21.71
CA ASN A 890 7.69 -16.95 21.12
C ASN A 890 6.55 -17.60 21.92
N LYS A 891 6.03 -16.94 22.96
CA LYS A 891 4.94 -17.49 23.79
C LYS A 891 3.62 -17.34 23.06
N ASN A 892 3.10 -18.46 22.57
CA ASN A 892 1.70 -18.58 22.16
C ASN A 892 0.85 -18.84 23.41
N ILE A 893 -0.27 -18.14 23.52
CA ILE A 893 -1.21 -18.29 24.63
C ILE A 893 -2.24 -19.33 24.21
N ASP A 894 -2.12 -20.52 24.77
CA ASP A 894 -2.91 -21.71 24.47
C ASP A 894 -3.47 -22.36 25.74
N ASP A 895 -4.19 -23.47 25.60
CA ASP A 895 -4.80 -24.18 26.74
C ASP A 895 -3.80 -24.72 27.75
N PHE A 896 -2.53 -24.87 27.36
CA PHE A 896 -1.43 -25.30 28.23
C PHE A 896 -0.74 -24.13 28.93
N THR A 897 -1.06 -22.90 28.58
CA THR A 897 -0.44 -21.72 29.16
C THR A 897 -0.86 -21.56 30.63
N PRO A 898 0.09 -21.32 31.55
CA PRO A 898 -0.23 -21.03 32.94
C PRO A 898 -1.01 -19.73 33.13
N VAL A 899 -1.94 -19.70 34.09
CA VAL A 899 -2.75 -18.51 34.43
C VAL A 899 -1.87 -17.35 34.94
N SER A 900 -0.69 -17.65 35.49
CA SER A 900 0.32 -16.67 35.90
C SER A 900 0.69 -15.69 34.78
N PHE A 901 0.65 -16.09 33.51
CA PHE A 901 0.94 -15.20 32.36
C PHE A 901 -0.14 -14.13 32.12
N LEU A 902 -1.36 -14.35 32.61
CA LEU A 902 -2.50 -13.45 32.42
C LEU A 902 -2.70 -12.52 33.62
N LEU A 903 -2.18 -12.89 34.78
CA LEU A 903 -2.23 -12.06 35.99
C LEU A 903 -1.22 -10.91 35.91
N PRO A 904 -1.61 -9.66 36.20
CA PRO A 904 -0.71 -8.52 36.06
C PRO A 904 0.25 -8.42 37.26
N THR A 905 1.48 -8.91 37.09
CA THR A 905 2.56 -8.79 38.09
C THR A 905 3.77 -8.04 37.52
N TYR A 906 4.54 -7.35 38.38
CA TYR A 906 5.74 -6.61 37.95
C TYR A 906 6.98 -7.49 37.74
N THR A 907 6.84 -8.81 37.93
CA THR A 907 7.93 -9.80 37.86
C THR A 907 7.42 -11.13 37.28
N ASP A 908 8.37 -11.99 36.89
CA ASP A 908 8.12 -13.37 36.45
C ASP A 908 7.20 -13.46 35.21
N GLU A 909 6.31 -14.45 35.13
CA GLU A 909 5.44 -14.72 33.96
C GLU A 909 4.36 -13.64 33.76
N GLY A 910 3.79 -13.13 34.85
CA GLY A 910 2.75 -12.08 34.79
C GLY A 910 3.26 -10.70 34.34
N LEU A 911 4.57 -10.54 34.17
CA LEU A 911 5.16 -9.38 33.50
C LEU A 911 4.67 -9.25 32.05
N LEU A 912 4.34 -10.36 31.39
CA LEU A 912 3.78 -10.35 30.03
C LEU A 912 2.48 -9.54 29.99
N SER A 913 1.51 -9.92 30.83
CA SER A 913 0.21 -9.24 30.93
C SER A 913 0.34 -7.77 31.35
N TYR A 914 1.27 -7.47 32.26
CA TYR A 914 1.55 -6.09 32.64
C TYR A 914 2.13 -5.26 31.49
N LEU A 915 3.16 -5.76 30.81
CA LEU A 915 3.80 -5.05 29.71
C LEU A 915 2.84 -4.83 28.55
N LEU A 916 2.01 -5.82 28.23
CA LEU A 916 1.00 -5.70 27.18
C LEU A 916 0.05 -4.53 27.49
N LEU A 917 -0.50 -4.51 28.71
CA LEU A 917 -1.41 -3.44 29.11
C LEU A 917 -0.71 -2.08 29.17
N HIS A 918 0.51 -2.01 29.71
CA HIS A 918 1.28 -0.77 29.79
C HIS A 918 1.63 -0.23 28.41
N PHE A 919 2.07 -1.09 27.48
CA PHE A 919 2.41 -0.71 26.11
C PHE A 919 1.21 -0.10 25.39
N LEU A 920 0.04 -0.76 25.45
CA LEU A 920 -1.19 -0.25 24.86
C LEU A 920 -1.59 1.10 25.46
N LEU A 921 -1.52 1.26 26.79
CA LEU A 921 -1.84 2.53 27.45
C LEU A 921 -0.85 3.65 27.13
N GLU A 922 0.45 3.34 27.00
CA GLU A 922 1.45 4.30 26.55
C GLU A 922 1.13 4.80 25.15
N LYS A 923 0.86 3.88 24.21
CA LYS A 923 0.50 4.24 22.83
C LYS A 923 -0.73 5.14 22.76
N HIS A 924 -1.76 4.82 23.56
CA HIS A 924 -2.94 5.67 23.71
C HIS A 924 -2.57 7.08 24.21
N ASN A 925 -1.81 7.17 25.30
CA ASN A 925 -1.47 8.45 25.94
C ASN A 925 -0.54 9.31 25.06
N SER A 926 0.43 8.69 24.40
CA SER A 926 1.37 9.36 23.49
C SER A 926 0.63 10.00 22.30
N VAL A 927 -0.32 9.28 21.69
CA VAL A 927 -1.15 9.84 20.61
C VAL A 927 -2.03 10.99 21.11
N LEU A 928 -2.65 10.85 22.28
CA LEU A 928 -3.44 11.93 22.88
C LEU A 928 -2.62 13.17 23.21
N GLU A 929 -1.42 13.00 23.75
CA GLU A 929 -0.51 14.09 24.08
C GLU A 929 -0.12 14.86 22.82
N ARG A 930 0.33 14.15 21.78
CA ARG A 930 0.68 14.74 20.47
C ARG A 930 -0.52 15.41 19.80
N PHE A 931 -1.72 14.82 19.93
CA PHE A 931 -2.96 15.43 19.47
C PHE A 931 -3.24 16.76 20.19
N CYS A 932 -3.14 16.79 21.52
CA CYS A 932 -3.33 18.01 22.31
C CYS A 932 -2.30 19.09 21.96
N GLN A 933 -1.03 18.74 21.77
CA GLN A 933 0.02 19.66 21.31
C GLN A 933 -0.31 20.24 19.93
N SER A 934 -0.77 19.41 18.98
CA SER A 934 -1.12 19.87 17.62
C SER A 934 -2.29 20.86 17.60
N LYS A 935 -3.23 20.76 18.57
CA LYS A 935 -4.34 21.70 18.74
C LYS A 935 -3.95 23.03 19.38
N GLN A 936 -2.83 23.11 20.08
CA GLN A 936 -2.36 24.37 20.68
C GLN A 936 -1.57 25.23 19.69
N ILE A 937 -1.10 24.65 18.58
CA ILE A 937 -0.26 25.31 17.57
C ILE A 937 -1.07 25.81 16.35
N GLY A 938 -2.29 25.28 16.14
CA GLY A 938 -3.22 25.71 15.08
C GLY A 938 -4.40 26.51 15.62
#